data_AF-A0A673ARP6-F1
#
_entry.id   AF-A0A673ARP6-F1
#
_cell.length_a   1.000
_cell.length_b   1.000
_cell.length_c   1.000
_cell.angle_alpha   90.00
_cell.angle_beta   90.00
_cell.angle_gamma   90.00
#
_symmetry.space_group_name_H-M   'P 1'
#
loop_
_entity.id
_entity.type
_entity.pdbx_description
1 polymer ?
#
loop_
_entity_poly.entity_id
_entity_poly.type
_entity_poly.pdbx_seq_one_letter_code
_entity_poly.pdbx_strand_id
1 'polypeptide(L)'
;MDECKDREEGEKDRPPTGPGPRSGPGTRPGPGSGPSCVSMKSDTSMDPGITFKTGRVPQTHPGSGPGPSCVSMKSDTSMDPGITFKTGRVPQTHPGSGPGPSCVSMKSDTSMDPGITFKTGRVPQTQVEQQSSEVPTDLQDQTQLDSIFQLLEENICTFVKTELKKFQQVLSPDYPECLESLSDEDEEQRRSSEALLKITLNFLRRMKQEELAERLQRRRQSRVHQRKLKRNLQQTFECVFEGIAKAGNPKTLLNQIYTELYITEGGATEVNQDHEVRQIETASRNPHRPPTTITCEDIFKTPPDRHQPIRTVLTKGVAGIGKTVSTQKFSLDWAEDKANQDIHFIFPFTFRELNVLKQKKFSLVELVHHFFTETKEAGIWIFKDFQVVFILDGLDECRPPLDFNNTQILTDVTESTSVDVLLMNLIRGNLLPSARLWITTRPAAANQIPAQCVDMVTEVRGFKDPQKEEYFRKRFTDEEQTNTIISHIKTTRSVHIMCHIPVFCWITATVVEDVLKTTDRRQLPKTLTEMYIRFLVVQAKLKNVKYDGRSETDSPWSPETRKMIESLGKLAFEQLKKGNLIFYESDLTECGIDISSASVYSGVFTQVFKEERGLYQDKRFCFIHLSVQEFVAALHVHQTFINTGVNLLSKGRTTSQKSGSADTQFYQTAVDQALQSPNGHLDLFLRFLLGLSLPTNQSLLQGLMKETGSSSKTNQKTAEYIKKKMNKKLSVGRSINLFHCLNELEDRSLVDQIQQYLTDGDLATSDLSPAQWSALVFMLLSSDKDLDEFDLNKYSATEKALRNLLPVVKASNKALLPGCNPSERTCEALSSVLRSQSSSLIQLDLSNNQLKDSGLKILSDGLTDPHCKLETLRLSICNLSDRSCEALSSVLSSQSSSLIHLDLSNNDLKDSGLKILSDGLRSPDCKLETLRLSGCLITEEGCSSLVSALRSNPSYLRLLDLSYNHPGASGQELCALVEDPQCVRLEPSGVRWLRPGLRKYFCELTLDPNTENRKLQLSENNKKVEHVDELQPYPVHHDRLVDYPQLMSSTGLTGRCYWEVDWSGYVEISVAYRGMGRKGDRRDARNDQSWSLVCHKGRYTAWHNGKHTHLPQSSSSSSSSSSSSSAGRVSVYVDCPAGSVSFYRVSSDKLVHLHTFNTTFTEPVFCGFGLWPGSSVCVCDV
;
A
#
# COMPACT_ATOMS: atom_id res chain seq x y z
N MET A 1 -4.09 -17.13 36.03
CA MET A 1 -3.57 -15.80 36.39
C MET A 1 -4.67 -14.81 36.00
N ASP A 2 -5.77 -14.68 36.75
CA ASP A 2 -5.96 -14.53 38.21
C ASP A 2 -5.62 -13.09 38.63
N GLU A 3 -6.46 -12.30 39.32
CA GLU A 3 -7.85 -12.42 39.82
C GLU A 3 -8.54 -11.03 39.61
N CYS A 4 -9.81 -10.71 39.90
CA CYS A 4 -10.81 -11.12 40.90
C CYS A 4 -12.23 -11.21 40.23
N LYS A 5 -13.30 -11.82 40.77
CA LYS A 5 -13.88 -11.84 42.13
C LYS A 5 -14.36 -10.45 42.61
N ASP A 6 -15.51 -10.27 43.28
CA ASP A 6 -16.40 -11.24 43.95
C ASP A 6 -17.91 -10.99 43.66
N ARG A 7 -18.80 -11.59 44.48
CA ARG A 7 -20.19 -11.96 44.15
C ARG A 7 -21.14 -11.75 45.36
N GLU A 8 -22.43 -11.52 45.07
CA GLU A 8 -23.63 -11.81 45.91
C GLU A 8 -24.06 -10.95 47.15
N GLU A 9 -25.38 -10.75 47.20
CA GLU A 9 -26.33 -10.69 48.35
C GLU A 9 -26.59 -9.46 49.27
N GLY A 10 -27.86 -9.37 49.75
CA GLY A 10 -28.40 -8.39 50.73
C GLY A 10 -29.44 -7.41 50.15
N GLU A 11 -30.71 -7.78 49.88
CA GLU A 11 -31.90 -7.66 50.77
C GLU A 11 -32.12 -6.27 51.44
N LYS A 12 -33.31 -5.65 51.47
CA LYS A 12 -34.73 -6.13 51.43
C LYS A 12 -35.69 -5.05 50.87
N ASP A 13 -36.80 -5.46 50.25
CA ASP A 13 -38.17 -5.09 50.71
C ASP A 13 -39.29 -5.91 50.00
N ARG A 14 -40.50 -5.95 50.60
CA ARG A 14 -41.64 -6.86 50.29
C ARG A 14 -42.94 -6.38 50.98
N PRO A 15 -44.12 -7.00 50.79
CA PRO A 15 -44.84 -7.54 49.60
C PRO A 15 -46.27 -6.88 49.59
N PRO A 16 -47.46 -7.53 49.41
CA PRO A 16 -47.93 -8.74 48.71
C PRO A 16 -48.95 -8.41 47.55
N THR A 17 -49.52 -9.32 46.74
CA THR A 17 -50.44 -10.46 47.04
C THR A 17 -50.41 -11.60 45.98
N GLY A 18 -50.92 -12.78 46.34
CA GLY A 18 -51.15 -13.95 45.45
C GLY A 18 -52.65 -14.28 45.30
N PRO A 19 -53.10 -15.54 44.99
CA PRO A 19 -52.37 -16.83 44.98
C PRO A 19 -52.57 -17.71 43.69
N GLY A 20 -52.02 -18.95 43.68
CA GLY A 20 -52.14 -19.97 42.60
C GLY A 20 -53.32 -20.96 42.78
N PRO A 21 -53.22 -22.31 42.50
CA PRO A 21 -52.03 -23.14 42.18
C PRO A 21 -52.23 -24.35 41.19
N ARG A 22 -51.23 -25.27 41.12
CA ARG A 22 -51.23 -26.70 40.62
C ARG A 22 -51.16 -26.98 39.08
N SER A 23 -50.66 -28.12 38.57
CA SER A 23 -49.60 -29.10 38.98
C SER A 23 -49.46 -30.26 37.96
N GLY A 24 -48.25 -30.75 37.62
CA GLY A 24 -48.05 -32.12 37.08
C GLY A 24 -47.21 -32.29 35.80
N PRO A 25 -46.71 -33.51 35.47
CA PRO A 25 -45.36 -33.67 34.89
C PRO A 25 -45.18 -34.65 33.69
N GLY A 26 -43.99 -34.64 33.06
CA GLY A 26 -43.33 -35.88 32.57
C GLY A 26 -42.78 -35.98 31.13
N THR A 27 -41.52 -36.45 31.02
CA THR A 27 -40.95 -37.39 29.99
C THR A 27 -40.82 -37.04 28.48
N ARG A 28 -39.64 -37.40 27.92
CA ARG A 28 -39.36 -37.76 26.49
C ARG A 28 -39.78 -39.25 26.24
N PRO A 29 -39.69 -39.88 25.04
CA PRO A 29 -39.13 -39.45 23.73
C PRO A 29 -40.01 -39.81 22.48
N GLY A 30 -39.50 -39.60 21.26
CA GLY A 30 -39.78 -40.55 20.16
C GLY A 30 -40.54 -40.04 18.92
N PRO A 31 -40.68 -40.88 17.88
CA PRO A 31 -40.34 -40.45 16.51
C PRO A 31 -41.37 -40.79 15.40
N GLY A 32 -41.12 -40.27 14.18
CA GLY A 32 -41.92 -40.52 12.96
C GLY A 32 -43.07 -39.51 12.77
N SER A 33 -43.67 -39.35 11.58
CA SER A 33 -43.38 -39.87 10.22
C SER A 33 -44.04 -38.95 9.17
N GLY A 34 -43.93 -39.27 7.86
CA GLY A 34 -44.92 -38.78 6.86
C GLY A 34 -46.26 -39.52 6.97
N PRO A 35 -47.20 -39.45 5.97
CA PRO A 35 -47.01 -38.95 4.60
C PRO A 35 -48.23 -38.19 3.95
N SER A 36 -48.06 -37.79 2.67
CA SER A 36 -48.99 -37.74 1.51
C SER A 36 -50.54 -37.57 1.59
N CYS A 37 -51.09 -36.97 0.52
CA CYS A 37 -52.51 -36.94 0.06
C CYS A 37 -53.44 -35.95 0.82
N VAL A 38 -54.61 -35.45 0.33
CA VAL A 38 -55.65 -35.93 -0.62
C VAL A 38 -56.24 -34.75 -1.46
N SER A 39 -57.16 -35.01 -2.41
CA SER A 39 -57.85 -34.04 -3.31
C SER A 39 -59.34 -33.82 -2.96
N MET A 40 -59.95 -32.65 -3.28
CA MET A 40 -61.19 -32.49 -4.09
C MET A 40 -61.95 -31.14 -3.97
N LYS A 41 -62.46 -30.64 -5.13
CA LYS A 41 -63.69 -29.82 -5.38
C LYS A 41 -63.75 -28.40 -4.73
N SER A 42 -64.52 -27.41 -5.22
CA SER A 42 -65.73 -27.38 -6.09
C SER A 42 -65.89 -26.04 -6.86
N ASP A 43 -66.50 -26.08 -8.06
CA ASP A 43 -67.65 -25.27 -8.60
C ASP A 43 -67.64 -23.71 -8.49
N THR A 44 -68.15 -22.86 -9.42
CA THR A 44 -68.80 -22.97 -10.77
C THR A 44 -68.96 -21.55 -11.38
N SER A 45 -68.97 -21.35 -12.72
CA SER A 45 -70.02 -20.59 -13.47
C SER A 45 -69.70 -20.20 -14.94
N MET A 46 -70.57 -20.62 -15.87
CA MET A 46 -71.05 -20.00 -17.13
C MET A 46 -70.12 -19.62 -18.33
N ASP A 47 -70.44 -20.27 -19.46
CA ASP A 47 -70.25 -19.91 -20.90
C ASP A 47 -71.39 -18.90 -21.32
N PRO A 48 -71.67 -18.45 -22.60
CA PRO A 48 -71.17 -18.85 -23.94
C PRO A 48 -70.68 -17.69 -24.85
N GLY A 49 -70.15 -17.91 -26.07
CA GLY A 49 -69.77 -19.14 -26.80
C GLY A 49 -69.87 -18.99 -28.33
N ILE A 50 -69.71 -20.10 -29.09
CA ILE A 50 -70.05 -20.27 -30.54
C ILE A 50 -69.06 -19.56 -31.54
N THR A 51 -68.52 -20.14 -32.64
CA THR A 51 -68.98 -21.24 -33.53
C THR A 51 -67.85 -22.20 -34.01
N PHE A 52 -68.24 -23.45 -34.29
CA PHE A 52 -67.62 -24.53 -35.08
C PHE A 52 -66.94 -24.12 -36.43
N LYS A 53 -66.07 -24.91 -37.10
CA LYS A 53 -66.31 -26.30 -37.60
C LYS A 53 -65.06 -27.06 -38.14
N THR A 54 -64.94 -28.35 -37.75
CA THR A 54 -64.44 -29.56 -38.50
C THR A 54 -63.22 -29.53 -39.45
N GLY A 55 -62.30 -30.52 -39.47
CA GLY A 55 -62.15 -31.74 -38.63
C GLY A 55 -61.39 -32.93 -39.31
N ARG A 56 -61.28 -34.08 -38.59
CA ARG A 56 -60.76 -35.43 -38.99
C ARG A 56 -59.25 -35.54 -39.35
N VAL A 57 -58.31 -36.03 -38.53
CA VAL A 57 -58.20 -37.35 -37.83
C VAL A 57 -58.58 -38.53 -38.75
N PRO A 58 -57.62 -39.41 -39.13
CA PRO A 58 -57.29 -40.59 -38.31
C PRO A 58 -55.80 -40.93 -38.14
N GLN A 59 -55.54 -41.90 -37.24
CA GLN A 59 -54.24 -42.43 -36.80
C GLN A 59 -53.79 -43.63 -37.67
N THR A 60 -52.47 -43.92 -37.69
CA THR A 60 -51.90 -45.25 -37.36
C THR A 60 -50.37 -45.22 -37.17
N HIS A 61 -49.85 -46.16 -36.38
CA HIS A 61 -48.43 -46.57 -36.32
C HIS A 61 -48.16 -47.67 -37.38
N PRO A 62 -46.96 -48.30 -37.50
CA PRO A 62 -45.64 -48.07 -36.88
C PRO A 62 -44.48 -48.00 -37.91
N GLY A 63 -43.21 -48.04 -37.48
CA GLY A 63 -42.14 -48.56 -38.34
C GLY A 63 -40.72 -48.03 -38.14
N SER A 64 -39.79 -48.98 -38.09
CA SER A 64 -38.32 -48.89 -38.25
C SER A 64 -37.82 -47.98 -39.40
N GLY A 65 -36.65 -47.37 -39.22
CA GLY A 65 -35.87 -46.78 -40.32
C GLY A 65 -35.27 -47.82 -41.28
N PRO A 66 -35.03 -47.44 -42.54
CA PRO A 66 -33.66 -47.25 -43.06
C PRO A 66 -33.30 -45.74 -43.12
N GLY A 67 -32.17 -45.27 -43.65
CA GLY A 67 -31.14 -45.84 -44.52
C GLY A 67 -30.87 -44.88 -45.71
N PRO A 68 -29.66 -44.83 -46.31
CA PRO A 68 -29.22 -43.65 -47.07
C PRO A 68 -29.30 -43.74 -48.61
N SER A 69 -29.53 -42.59 -49.26
CA SER A 69 -29.21 -42.28 -50.67
C SER A 69 -29.22 -40.73 -50.85
N CYS A 70 -28.39 -40.02 -51.63
CA CYS A 70 -27.83 -40.24 -52.99
C CYS A 70 -28.93 -40.06 -54.08
N VAL A 71 -28.79 -39.39 -55.25
CA VAL A 71 -27.66 -38.75 -56.00
C VAL A 71 -28.20 -37.58 -56.89
N SER A 72 -27.42 -36.54 -57.20
CA SER A 72 -27.32 -35.83 -58.52
C SER A 72 -26.16 -34.81 -58.43
N MET A 73 -25.16 -34.63 -59.32
CA MET A 73 -24.98 -34.75 -60.79
C MET A 73 -25.77 -33.74 -61.65
N LYS A 74 -25.22 -33.17 -62.73
CA LYS A 74 -23.82 -33.16 -63.23
C LYS A 74 -23.19 -31.77 -62.97
N SER A 75 -22.40 -31.06 -63.80
CA SER A 75 -21.70 -31.23 -65.11
C SER A 75 -20.78 -30.03 -65.32
N ASP A 76 -19.71 -30.01 -66.13
CA ASP A 76 -18.73 -30.95 -66.73
C ASP A 76 -17.61 -29.99 -67.25
N THR A 77 -16.31 -30.27 -67.43
CA THR A 77 -15.48 -31.44 -67.80
C THR A 77 -14.13 -31.36 -67.01
N SER A 78 -12.94 -31.88 -67.36
CA SER A 78 -12.38 -32.67 -68.49
C SER A 78 -11.08 -33.42 -68.09
N MET A 79 -10.76 -34.46 -68.87
CA MET A 79 -9.46 -35.05 -69.25
C MET A 79 -8.19 -34.66 -68.42
N ASP A 80 -7.54 -35.49 -67.59
CA ASP A 80 -7.32 -36.97 -67.55
C ASP A 80 -6.33 -37.49 -68.64
N PRO A 81 -5.53 -38.60 -68.47
CA PRO A 81 -5.54 -39.64 -67.43
C PRO A 81 -4.18 -40.03 -66.77
N GLY A 82 -4.18 -40.94 -65.78
CA GLY A 82 -2.94 -41.43 -65.13
C GLY A 82 -3.00 -42.62 -64.13
N ILE A 83 -4.02 -43.47 -64.18
CA ILE A 83 -4.30 -44.64 -63.30
C ILE A 83 -3.06 -45.58 -63.11
N THR A 84 -2.67 -46.07 -61.91
CA THR A 84 -3.25 -47.22 -61.15
C THR A 84 -2.57 -47.41 -59.77
N PHE A 85 -3.19 -48.16 -58.84
CA PHE A 85 -2.55 -48.74 -57.63
C PHE A 85 -2.94 -50.21 -57.43
N LYS A 86 -1.99 -51.12 -57.11
CA LYS A 86 -2.25 -52.39 -56.38
C LYS A 86 -0.98 -53.16 -55.94
N THR A 87 -0.96 -53.56 -54.66
CA THR A 87 -0.35 -54.78 -54.05
C THR A 87 1.10 -55.22 -54.38
N GLY A 88 1.95 -55.33 -53.34
CA GLY A 88 3.20 -56.10 -53.35
C GLY A 88 3.86 -56.17 -51.96
N ARG A 89 4.70 -57.19 -51.67
CA ARG A 89 5.49 -57.32 -50.42
C ARG A 89 7.00 -57.22 -50.71
N VAL A 90 7.73 -56.53 -49.81
CA VAL A 90 9.05 -56.85 -49.21
C VAL A 90 9.91 -57.89 -49.99
N PRO A 91 11.15 -57.56 -50.45
CA PRO A 91 12.26 -57.32 -49.51
C PRO A 91 13.36 -56.28 -49.90
N GLN A 92 14.37 -56.25 -49.02
CA GLN A 92 15.69 -55.58 -49.01
C GLN A 92 16.41 -55.35 -50.37
N THR A 93 17.15 -54.23 -50.49
CA THR A 93 18.65 -54.18 -50.47
C THR A 93 19.21 -52.73 -50.46
N HIS A 94 20.45 -52.55 -49.99
CA HIS A 94 21.32 -51.34 -50.15
C HIS A 94 22.05 -51.37 -51.53
N PRO A 95 23.05 -50.51 -51.89
CA PRO A 95 23.66 -49.35 -51.21
C PRO A 95 23.97 -48.09 -52.09
N GLY A 96 24.39 -47.00 -51.42
CA GLY A 96 25.27 -45.96 -51.99
C GLY A 96 24.62 -44.93 -52.95
N SER A 97 25.33 -43.88 -53.36
CA SER A 97 26.57 -43.25 -52.84
C SER A 97 26.75 -41.85 -53.46
N GLY A 98 27.34 -40.87 -52.76
CA GLY A 98 27.59 -39.55 -53.37
C GLY A 98 28.26 -38.52 -52.44
N PRO A 99 29.57 -38.23 -52.61
CA PRO A 99 30.20 -37.02 -52.10
C PRO A 99 29.96 -35.81 -53.04
N GLY A 100 30.03 -34.59 -52.50
CA GLY A 100 30.10 -33.35 -53.30
C GLY A 100 31.55 -32.94 -53.60
N PRO A 101 31.89 -31.63 -53.74
CA PRO A 101 31.02 -30.44 -53.87
C PRO A 101 31.45 -29.47 -55.01
N SER A 102 30.76 -28.33 -55.22
CA SER A 102 31.35 -26.99 -55.57
C SER A 102 30.33 -25.91 -56.00
N CYS A 103 30.64 -24.63 -55.70
CA CYS A 103 30.44 -23.41 -56.55
C CYS A 103 29.00 -22.94 -56.98
N VAL A 104 28.60 -21.64 -57.03
CA VAL A 104 29.21 -20.30 -56.74
C VAL A 104 28.13 -19.29 -56.21
N SER A 105 28.58 -18.26 -55.47
CA SER A 105 27.94 -17.03 -54.94
C SER A 105 27.00 -16.18 -55.85
N MET A 106 26.09 -15.39 -55.23
CA MET A 106 25.77 -13.99 -55.62
C MET A 106 25.29 -13.14 -54.41
N LYS A 107 25.65 -11.84 -54.44
CA LYS A 107 25.66 -10.79 -53.38
C LYS A 107 24.30 -10.16 -52.96
N SER A 108 24.23 -9.59 -51.75
CA SER A 108 24.01 -8.13 -51.53
C SER A 108 24.11 -7.72 -50.03
N ASP A 109 24.70 -6.54 -49.75
CA ASP A 109 25.04 -6.09 -48.38
C ASP A 109 24.62 -4.63 -48.08
N THR A 110 23.97 -4.41 -46.92
CA THR A 110 23.95 -3.17 -46.10
C THR A 110 23.44 -3.53 -44.68
N SER A 111 23.96 -3.04 -43.55
CA SER A 111 25.12 -2.15 -43.32
C SER A 111 25.60 -2.19 -41.85
N MET A 112 26.93 -2.09 -41.65
CA MET A 112 27.65 -1.68 -40.43
C MET A 112 27.52 -2.51 -39.13
N ASP A 113 28.68 -3.01 -38.69
CA ASP A 113 29.00 -3.60 -37.37
C ASP A 113 29.64 -2.52 -36.44
N PRO A 114 29.88 -2.75 -35.13
CA PRO A 114 31.16 -3.37 -34.73
C PRO A 114 31.11 -4.30 -33.49
N GLY A 115 31.51 -5.56 -33.66
CA GLY A 115 31.70 -6.54 -32.58
C GLY A 115 33.14 -6.63 -32.04
N ILE A 116 33.31 -7.41 -30.97
CA ILE A 116 34.60 -7.76 -30.31
C ILE A 116 34.52 -9.27 -29.96
N THR A 117 35.15 -10.18 -30.72
CA THR A 117 36.55 -10.70 -30.56
C THR A 117 36.95 -11.03 -29.11
N PHE A 118 37.14 -12.31 -28.76
CA PHE A 118 38.40 -13.09 -28.79
C PHE A 118 38.18 -14.37 -27.93
N LYS A 119 39.02 -15.42 -27.85
CA LYS A 119 40.34 -15.79 -28.42
C LYS A 119 40.44 -17.33 -28.38
N THR A 120 40.87 -17.99 -29.46
CA THR A 120 41.37 -19.38 -29.39
C THR A 120 42.90 -19.37 -29.53
N GLY A 121 43.60 -19.89 -28.52
CA GLY A 121 45.06 -19.91 -28.48
C GLY A 121 45.65 -21.09 -29.27
N ARG A 122 46.67 -20.82 -30.09
CA ARG A 122 47.57 -21.85 -30.64
C ARG A 122 48.85 -21.96 -29.79
N VAL A 123 49.30 -23.18 -29.59
CA VAL A 123 50.73 -23.56 -29.47
C VAL A 123 50.90 -24.91 -30.21
N PRO A 124 52.11 -25.31 -30.66
CA PRO A 124 52.30 -25.41 -32.10
C PRO A 124 52.66 -26.81 -32.63
N GLN A 125 52.71 -26.90 -33.96
CA GLN A 125 53.17 -28.09 -34.69
C GLN A 125 54.68 -28.32 -34.55
N THR A 126 55.11 -29.56 -34.77
CA THR A 126 56.42 -29.83 -35.40
C THR A 126 56.18 -30.87 -36.50
N GLN A 127 56.76 -30.64 -37.69
CA GLN A 127 56.72 -31.59 -38.81
C GLN A 127 57.95 -32.50 -38.77
N VAL A 128 57.90 -33.65 -39.46
CA VAL A 128 58.85 -34.02 -40.53
C VAL A 128 58.29 -35.24 -41.31
N GLU A 129 58.86 -35.48 -42.48
CA GLU A 129 58.31 -36.21 -43.63
C GLU A 129 58.30 -37.75 -43.51
N GLN A 130 57.57 -38.39 -44.44
CA GLN A 130 57.63 -39.84 -44.69
C GLN A 130 58.74 -40.19 -45.68
N GLN A 131 59.40 -41.34 -45.49
CA GLN A 131 59.82 -42.21 -46.59
C GLN A 131 59.90 -43.67 -46.12
N SER A 132 59.84 -44.61 -47.07
CA SER A 132 59.40 -46.00 -46.85
C SER A 132 60.52 -47.05 -46.97
N SER A 133 60.50 -48.06 -46.11
CA SER A 133 61.09 -49.39 -46.36
C SER A 133 60.35 -50.47 -45.55
N GLU A 134 60.40 -51.73 -45.97
CA GLU A 134 59.47 -52.79 -45.54
C GLU A 134 60.07 -53.80 -44.54
N VAL A 135 59.27 -54.17 -43.51
CA VAL A 135 59.28 -55.46 -42.77
C VAL A 135 60.49 -55.77 -41.86
N PRO A 136 60.34 -56.49 -40.71
CA PRO A 136 59.13 -56.97 -40.03
C PRO A 136 58.84 -56.27 -38.69
N THR A 137 57.58 -56.21 -38.26
CA THR A 137 57.11 -55.45 -37.08
C THR A 137 56.28 -56.25 -36.08
N ASP A 138 56.44 -57.57 -36.00
CA ASP A 138 55.74 -58.44 -35.02
C ASP A 138 56.00 -58.05 -33.54
N LEU A 139 57.06 -57.29 -33.26
CA LEU A 139 57.36 -56.71 -31.94
C LEU A 139 56.72 -55.33 -31.69
N GLN A 140 56.18 -54.68 -32.73
CA GLN A 140 55.68 -53.31 -32.66
C GLN A 140 54.20 -53.25 -32.28
N ASP A 141 53.37 -54.18 -32.76
CA ASP A 141 51.97 -54.29 -32.32
C ASP A 141 51.87 -54.59 -30.81
N GLN A 142 52.75 -55.43 -30.28
CA GLN A 142 52.73 -55.76 -28.86
C GLN A 142 53.18 -54.58 -27.98
N THR A 143 54.21 -53.84 -28.40
CA THR A 143 54.62 -52.61 -27.68
C THR A 143 53.62 -51.46 -27.85
N GLN A 144 52.87 -51.39 -28.96
CA GLN A 144 51.72 -50.47 -29.07
C GLN A 144 50.57 -50.90 -28.16
N LEU A 145 50.23 -52.18 -28.09
CA LEU A 145 49.22 -52.71 -27.16
C LEU A 145 49.59 -52.40 -25.71
N ASP A 146 50.83 -52.69 -25.30
CA ASP A 146 51.31 -52.38 -23.94
C ASP A 146 51.24 -50.88 -23.65
N SER A 147 51.64 -50.02 -24.62
CA SER A 147 51.54 -48.56 -24.49
C SER A 147 50.09 -48.06 -24.39
N ILE A 148 49.17 -48.65 -25.16
CA ILE A 148 47.74 -48.33 -25.13
C ILE A 148 47.11 -48.79 -23.82
N PHE A 149 47.46 -49.98 -23.33
CA PHE A 149 46.97 -50.48 -22.05
C PHE A 149 47.54 -49.71 -20.86
N GLN A 150 48.79 -49.26 -20.92
CA GLN A 150 49.39 -48.38 -19.91
C GLN A 150 48.71 -47.01 -19.87
N LEU A 151 48.45 -46.40 -21.04
CA LEU A 151 47.69 -45.16 -21.14
C LEU A 151 46.22 -45.33 -20.71
N LEU A 152 45.61 -46.48 -21.00
CA LEU A 152 44.26 -46.83 -20.55
C LEU A 152 44.21 -47.02 -19.03
N GLU A 153 45.20 -47.67 -18.43
CA GLU A 153 45.33 -47.80 -16.98
C GLU A 153 45.50 -46.44 -16.31
N GLU A 154 46.33 -45.54 -16.85
CA GLU A 154 46.50 -44.19 -16.32
C GLU A 154 45.22 -43.36 -16.41
N ASN A 155 44.50 -43.43 -17.54
CA ASN A 155 43.22 -42.76 -17.72
C ASN A 155 42.13 -43.31 -16.79
N ILE A 156 41.99 -44.64 -16.69
CA ILE A 156 41.05 -45.30 -15.75
C ILE A 156 41.41 -44.94 -14.31
N CYS A 157 42.69 -45.01 -13.92
CA CYS A 157 43.14 -44.62 -12.59
C CYS A 157 42.82 -43.15 -12.30
N THR A 158 42.98 -42.25 -13.27
CA THR A 158 42.71 -40.82 -13.11
C THR A 158 41.21 -40.55 -12.99
N PHE A 159 40.38 -41.17 -13.84
CA PHE A 159 38.93 -41.12 -13.74
C PHE A 159 38.43 -41.66 -12.39
N VAL A 160 38.88 -42.85 -11.98
CA VAL A 160 38.49 -43.50 -10.72
C VAL A 160 38.94 -42.67 -9.51
N LYS A 161 40.18 -42.15 -9.49
CA LYS A 161 40.65 -41.25 -8.42
C LYS A 161 39.81 -39.96 -8.35
N THR A 162 39.33 -39.45 -9.48
CA THR A 162 38.53 -38.21 -9.54
C THR A 162 37.09 -38.44 -9.08
N GLU A 163 36.42 -39.47 -9.57
CA GLU A 163 35.05 -39.80 -9.11
C GLU A 163 35.02 -40.32 -7.66
N LEU A 164 36.05 -41.03 -7.19
CA LEU A 164 36.17 -41.38 -5.76
C LEU A 164 36.32 -40.13 -4.88
N LYS A 165 37.07 -39.10 -5.34
CA LYS A 165 37.11 -37.79 -4.66
C LYS A 165 35.73 -37.11 -4.65
N LYS A 166 35.00 -37.10 -5.77
CA LYS A 166 33.61 -36.59 -5.80
C LYS A 166 32.69 -37.36 -4.85
N PHE A 167 32.78 -38.70 -4.79
CA PHE A 167 32.00 -39.50 -3.83
C PHE A 167 32.38 -39.20 -2.38
N GLN A 168 33.66 -38.98 -2.09
CA GLN A 168 34.16 -38.59 -0.76
C GLN A 168 33.66 -37.20 -0.35
N GLN A 169 33.67 -36.22 -1.26
CA GLN A 169 33.09 -34.89 -1.04
C GLN A 169 31.58 -34.97 -0.78
N VAL A 170 30.84 -35.76 -1.57
CA VAL A 170 29.40 -36.02 -1.38
C VAL A 170 29.09 -36.72 -0.05
N LEU A 171 30.05 -37.38 0.60
CA LEU A 171 29.87 -37.97 1.93
C LEU A 171 30.23 -37.03 3.10
N SER A 172 30.90 -35.91 2.84
CA SER A 172 31.30 -34.93 3.84
C SER A 172 30.09 -34.23 4.50
N PRO A 173 30.16 -33.84 5.79
CA PRO A 173 29.16 -32.98 6.42
C PRO A 173 29.32 -31.50 6.03
N ASP A 174 30.56 -31.01 5.85
CA ASP A 174 30.87 -29.57 5.76
C ASP A 174 31.16 -29.08 4.32
N TYR A 175 30.92 -29.91 3.30
CA TYR A 175 31.21 -29.53 1.90
C TYR A 175 30.04 -28.70 1.32
N PRO A 176 30.27 -27.50 0.76
CA PRO A 176 29.20 -26.72 0.13
C PRO A 176 28.64 -27.46 -1.09
N GLU A 177 27.45 -28.06 -0.95
CA GLU A 177 26.88 -28.99 -1.93
C GLU A 177 26.48 -28.34 -3.28
N CYS A 178 26.72 -27.04 -3.44
CA CYS A 178 26.34 -26.20 -4.59
C CYS A 178 27.51 -25.84 -5.54
N LEU A 179 28.78 -26.05 -5.16
CA LEU A 179 29.94 -25.43 -5.84
C LEU A 179 30.55 -26.24 -7.02
N GLU A 180 29.75 -27.08 -7.67
CA GLU A 180 30.10 -27.69 -8.97
C GLU A 180 28.91 -27.58 -9.94
N SER A 181 28.94 -26.54 -10.77
CA SER A 181 28.03 -26.37 -11.92
C SER A 181 28.42 -27.32 -13.05
N LEU A 182 28.14 -28.62 -12.88
CA LEU A 182 28.34 -29.66 -13.91
C LEU A 182 27.24 -29.56 -14.97
N SER A 183 27.33 -28.51 -15.80
CA SER A 183 26.57 -28.33 -17.05
C SER A 183 27.07 -29.23 -18.18
N ASP A 184 28.36 -29.57 -18.16
CA ASP A 184 29.11 -30.13 -19.29
C ASP A 184 29.69 -31.54 -19.00
N GLU A 185 28.94 -32.40 -18.28
CA GLU A 185 29.23 -33.85 -18.21
C GLU A 185 28.46 -34.60 -19.31
N ASP A 186 29.19 -35.14 -20.29
CA ASP A 186 28.65 -35.97 -21.36
C ASP A 186 27.87 -37.20 -20.86
N GLU A 187 26.86 -37.63 -21.63
CA GLU A 187 26.04 -38.83 -21.36
C GLU A 187 26.89 -40.08 -21.09
N GLU A 188 28.00 -40.27 -21.81
CA GLU A 188 28.88 -41.43 -21.67
C GLU A 188 29.73 -41.39 -20.39
N GLN A 189 30.25 -40.20 -20.03
CA GLN A 189 30.99 -40.01 -18.78
C GLN A 189 30.06 -40.19 -17.57
N ARG A 190 28.80 -39.77 -17.69
CA ARG A 190 27.77 -39.92 -16.68
C ARG A 190 27.37 -41.39 -16.45
N ARG A 191 27.20 -42.16 -17.53
CA ARG A 191 27.01 -43.64 -17.46
C ARG A 191 28.21 -44.34 -16.82
N SER A 192 29.42 -43.87 -17.11
CA SER A 192 30.68 -44.39 -16.55
C SER A 192 30.79 -44.11 -15.04
N SER A 193 30.39 -42.91 -14.58
CA SER A 193 30.29 -42.59 -13.14
C SER A 193 29.24 -43.47 -12.44
N GLU A 194 28.10 -43.76 -13.06
CA GLU A 194 27.08 -44.64 -12.48
C GLU A 194 27.53 -46.12 -12.40
N ALA A 195 28.30 -46.59 -13.39
CA ALA A 195 28.93 -47.91 -13.34
C ALA A 195 29.96 -47.99 -12.20
N LEU A 196 30.81 -46.97 -12.06
CA LEU A 196 31.77 -46.88 -10.97
C LEU A 196 31.08 -46.76 -9.60
N LEU A 197 29.98 -46.02 -9.48
CA LEU A 197 29.19 -45.96 -8.24
C LEU A 197 28.70 -47.35 -7.81
N LYS A 198 28.20 -48.16 -8.74
CA LYS A 198 27.77 -49.55 -8.44
C LYS A 198 28.93 -50.41 -7.97
N ILE A 199 30.13 -50.23 -8.54
CA ILE A 199 31.37 -50.88 -8.11
C ILE A 199 31.76 -50.41 -6.70
N THR A 200 31.84 -49.10 -6.44
CA THR A 200 32.15 -48.50 -5.13
C THR A 200 31.20 -48.98 -4.04
N LEU A 201 29.88 -49.00 -4.31
CA LEU A 201 28.87 -49.50 -3.37
C LEU A 201 29.10 -50.98 -3.04
N ASN A 202 29.42 -51.82 -4.03
CA ASN A 202 29.73 -53.23 -3.81
C ASN A 202 31.02 -53.42 -2.98
N PHE A 203 32.06 -52.61 -3.21
CA PHE A 203 33.26 -52.61 -2.37
C PHE A 203 32.99 -52.14 -0.94
N LEU A 204 32.22 -51.08 -0.73
CA LEU A 204 31.84 -50.61 0.62
C LEU A 204 31.09 -51.70 1.40
N ARG A 205 30.13 -52.39 0.77
CA ARG A 205 29.43 -53.53 1.39
C ARG A 205 30.38 -54.69 1.71
N ARG A 206 31.31 -55.03 0.80
CA ARG A 206 32.38 -56.03 1.07
C ARG A 206 33.31 -55.62 2.23
N MET A 207 33.49 -54.31 2.46
CA MET A 207 34.22 -53.75 3.60
C MET A 207 33.36 -53.63 4.89
N LYS A 208 32.11 -54.15 4.88
CA LYS A 208 31.11 -54.04 5.96
C LYS A 208 30.72 -52.59 6.32
N GLN A 209 30.88 -51.67 5.37
CA GLN A 209 30.50 -50.26 5.50
C GLN A 209 29.10 -50.03 4.93
N GLU A 210 28.13 -50.84 5.38
CA GLU A 210 26.76 -50.87 4.86
C GLU A 210 26.05 -49.52 4.98
N GLU A 211 26.17 -48.85 6.13
CA GLU A 211 25.60 -47.52 6.36
C GLU A 211 26.22 -46.47 5.43
N LEU A 212 27.53 -46.52 5.21
CA LEU A 212 28.22 -45.60 4.28
C LEU A 212 27.82 -45.86 2.83
N ALA A 213 27.62 -47.13 2.45
CA ALA A 213 27.10 -47.53 1.15
C ALA A 213 25.67 -47.01 0.95
N GLU A 214 24.77 -47.20 1.92
CA GLU A 214 23.43 -46.63 1.86
C GLU A 214 23.43 -45.11 1.79
N ARG A 215 24.26 -44.43 2.59
CA ARG A 215 24.36 -42.97 2.62
C ARG A 215 24.87 -42.41 1.30
N LEU A 216 25.88 -43.05 0.69
CA LEU A 216 26.38 -42.70 -0.64
C LEU A 216 25.31 -42.95 -1.72
N GLN A 217 24.62 -44.09 -1.66
CA GLN A 217 23.56 -44.44 -2.60
C GLN A 217 22.39 -43.43 -2.49
N ARG A 218 21.92 -43.12 -1.27
CA ARG A 218 20.90 -42.09 -1.00
C ARG A 218 21.31 -40.72 -1.54
N ARG A 219 22.52 -40.22 -1.23
CA ARG A 219 22.98 -38.87 -1.66
C ARG A 219 23.23 -38.74 -3.17
N ARG A 220 23.67 -39.80 -3.88
CA ARG A 220 23.73 -39.77 -5.36
C ARG A 220 22.34 -39.94 -5.99
N GLN A 221 21.45 -40.76 -5.43
CA GLN A 221 20.07 -40.91 -5.94
C GLN A 221 19.22 -39.65 -5.71
N SER A 222 19.37 -38.96 -4.58
CA SER A 222 18.65 -37.71 -4.30
C SER A 222 18.99 -36.62 -5.32
N ARG A 223 20.28 -36.39 -5.63
CA ARG A 223 20.72 -35.42 -6.66
C ARG A 223 20.10 -35.69 -8.05
N VAL A 224 19.92 -36.95 -8.46
CA VAL A 224 19.28 -37.29 -9.75
C VAL A 224 17.78 -36.96 -9.74
N HIS A 225 17.08 -37.23 -8.64
CA HIS A 225 15.65 -37.00 -8.53
C HIS A 225 15.30 -35.54 -8.18
N GLN A 226 16.20 -34.82 -7.51
CA GLN A 226 16.15 -33.36 -7.37
C GLN A 226 16.15 -32.69 -8.75
N ARG A 227 17.01 -33.14 -9.69
CA ARG A 227 16.98 -32.65 -11.09
C ARG A 227 15.65 -32.95 -11.81
N LYS A 228 15.00 -34.11 -11.56
CA LYS A 228 13.63 -34.38 -12.05
C LYS A 228 12.61 -33.40 -11.46
N LEU A 229 12.58 -33.25 -10.12
CA LEU A 229 11.62 -32.38 -9.43
C LEU A 229 11.79 -30.91 -9.84
N LYS A 230 13.04 -30.42 -9.91
CA LYS A 230 13.35 -29.07 -10.42
C LYS A 230 12.83 -28.89 -11.85
N ARG A 231 13.10 -29.84 -12.77
CA ARG A 231 12.56 -29.79 -14.14
C ARG A 231 11.03 -29.76 -14.20
N ASN A 232 10.35 -30.47 -13.30
CA ASN A 232 8.90 -30.47 -13.26
C ASN A 232 8.35 -29.15 -12.67
N LEU A 233 8.90 -28.63 -11.57
CA LEU A 233 8.52 -27.30 -11.05
C LEU A 233 8.85 -26.16 -12.03
N GLN A 234 9.96 -26.25 -12.77
CA GLN A 234 10.22 -25.37 -13.93
C GLN A 234 9.04 -25.43 -14.90
N GLN A 235 8.68 -26.60 -15.42
CA GLN A 235 7.58 -26.73 -16.39
C GLN A 235 6.21 -26.29 -15.87
N THR A 236 5.97 -26.38 -14.55
CA THR A 236 4.73 -25.92 -13.90
C THR A 236 4.69 -24.40 -13.69
N PHE A 237 5.82 -23.76 -13.36
CA PHE A 237 5.88 -22.34 -12.94
C PHE A 237 6.61 -21.40 -13.92
N GLU A 238 7.24 -21.90 -14.98
CA GLU A 238 7.87 -21.14 -16.08
C GLU A 238 6.92 -20.07 -16.65
N CYS A 239 5.61 -20.34 -16.65
CA CYS A 239 4.60 -19.55 -17.35
C CYS A 239 3.42 -19.14 -16.47
N VAL A 240 3.01 -17.88 -16.57
CA VAL A 240 1.80 -17.37 -15.90
C VAL A 240 0.64 -17.34 -16.90
N PHE A 241 -0.51 -17.89 -16.52
CA PHE A 241 -1.73 -17.80 -17.31
C PHE A 241 -2.46 -16.48 -17.02
N GLU A 242 -2.12 -15.43 -17.79
CA GLU A 242 -2.83 -14.14 -17.86
C GLU A 242 -4.24 -14.27 -18.51
N GLY A 243 -5.06 -15.21 -18.04
CA GLY A 243 -6.43 -15.46 -18.52
C GLY A 243 -6.53 -16.50 -19.65
N ILE A 244 -7.39 -16.22 -20.64
CA ILE A 244 -7.75 -17.16 -21.71
C ILE A 244 -6.61 -17.26 -22.75
N ALA A 245 -5.72 -18.24 -22.59
CA ALA A 245 -4.65 -18.49 -23.56
C ALA A 245 -5.19 -18.68 -25.01
N LYS A 246 -4.78 -17.81 -25.95
CA LYS A 246 -4.94 -18.01 -27.40
C LYS A 246 -3.97 -19.10 -27.86
N ALA A 247 -4.41 -20.03 -28.71
CA ALA A 247 -3.51 -20.99 -29.34
C ALA A 247 -2.62 -20.24 -30.36
N GLY A 248 -1.30 -20.45 -30.29
CA GLY A 248 -0.33 -19.81 -31.20
C GLY A 248 0.32 -18.51 -30.67
N ASN A 249 -0.15 -17.93 -29.56
CA ASN A 249 0.60 -16.87 -28.88
C ASN A 249 1.80 -17.46 -28.11
N PRO A 250 2.93 -16.72 -27.98
CA PRO A 250 4.01 -17.12 -27.06
C PRO A 250 3.49 -17.18 -25.62
N LYS A 251 4.01 -18.11 -24.82
CA LYS A 251 3.66 -18.20 -23.39
C LYS A 251 4.28 -17.00 -22.65
N THR A 252 3.52 -16.36 -21.77
CA THR A 252 4.04 -15.33 -20.86
C THR A 252 4.94 -15.96 -19.81
N LEU A 253 6.26 -15.78 -19.94
CA LEU A 253 7.23 -16.31 -18.98
C LEU A 253 7.15 -15.54 -17.65
N LEU A 254 7.07 -16.26 -16.53
CA LEU A 254 7.01 -15.66 -15.19
C LEU A 254 8.18 -14.70 -14.97
N ASN A 255 9.39 -15.12 -15.32
CA ASN A 255 10.60 -14.31 -15.17
C ASN A 255 10.65 -13.01 -15.99
N GLN A 256 9.82 -12.86 -17.04
CA GLN A 256 9.78 -11.63 -17.84
C GLN A 256 8.86 -10.57 -17.23
N ILE A 257 7.76 -10.98 -16.59
CA ILE A 257 6.71 -10.07 -16.08
C ILE A 257 6.73 -9.96 -14.54
N TYR A 258 7.33 -10.92 -13.84
CA TYR A 258 7.50 -10.87 -12.39
C TYR A 258 8.19 -9.58 -11.98
N THR A 259 7.57 -8.90 -11.04
CA THR A 259 7.98 -7.63 -10.43
C THR A 259 8.03 -7.89 -8.94
N GLU A 260 9.12 -7.54 -8.27
CA GLU A 260 9.30 -7.87 -6.85
C GLU A 260 8.16 -7.25 -6.03
N LEU A 261 7.61 -8.02 -5.09
CA LEU A 261 6.50 -7.57 -4.25
C LEU A 261 7.04 -6.94 -2.96
N TYR A 262 6.45 -5.84 -2.51
CA TYR A 262 6.78 -5.27 -1.22
C TYR A 262 6.25 -6.18 -0.11
N ILE A 263 7.14 -6.98 0.49
CA ILE A 263 6.84 -7.83 1.65
C ILE A 263 7.49 -7.22 2.89
N THR A 264 6.72 -7.19 3.97
CA THR A 264 7.07 -6.54 5.24
C THR A 264 6.97 -7.52 6.39
N GLU A 265 7.86 -7.44 7.37
CA GLU A 265 7.67 -8.13 8.66
C GLU A 265 6.38 -7.63 9.35
N GLY A 266 5.56 -8.57 9.83
CA GLY A 266 4.20 -8.32 10.28
C GLY A 266 4.06 -8.34 11.80
N GLY A 267 3.67 -7.21 12.38
CA GLY A 267 3.36 -7.12 13.82
C GLY A 267 2.22 -8.06 14.26
N ALA A 268 2.25 -8.44 15.53
CA ALA A 268 1.38 -9.46 16.13
C ALA A 268 -0.07 -9.01 16.44
N THR A 269 -0.45 -7.79 16.10
CA THR A 269 -1.75 -7.19 16.50
C THR A 269 -2.70 -6.92 15.33
N GLU A 270 -3.99 -7.03 15.66
CA GLU A 270 -5.18 -6.71 14.86
C GLU A 270 -5.35 -7.39 13.49
N VAL A 271 -6.31 -8.32 13.43
CA VAL A 271 -6.99 -8.71 12.20
C VAL A 271 -7.89 -7.56 11.77
N ASN A 272 -7.37 -6.61 10.98
CA ASN A 272 -8.17 -5.50 10.49
C ASN A 272 -9.31 -6.04 9.61
N GLN A 273 -10.55 -5.77 10.03
CA GLN A 273 -11.77 -6.25 9.36
C GLN A 273 -12.29 -5.30 8.27
N ASP A 274 -11.63 -4.16 8.02
CA ASP A 274 -11.94 -3.26 6.91
C ASP A 274 -11.92 -3.98 5.55
N HIS A 275 -12.80 -3.55 4.64
CA HIS A 275 -12.88 -4.09 3.28
C HIS A 275 -11.57 -3.90 2.49
N GLU A 276 -11.27 -4.82 1.57
CA GLU A 276 -9.98 -4.87 0.84
C GLU A 276 -9.59 -3.52 0.24
N VAL A 277 -10.55 -2.78 -0.35
CA VAL A 277 -10.33 -1.44 -0.94
C VAL A 277 -9.80 -0.40 0.07
N ARG A 278 -10.24 -0.44 1.33
CA ARG A 278 -9.72 0.43 2.39
C ARG A 278 -8.33 0.02 2.85
N GLN A 279 -8.03 -1.28 2.80
CA GLN A 279 -6.68 -1.78 3.06
C GLN A 279 -5.72 -1.29 1.95
N ILE A 280 -6.15 -1.29 0.68
CA ILE A 280 -5.41 -0.69 -0.44
C ILE A 280 -5.19 0.81 -0.22
N GLU A 281 -6.25 1.58 -0.01
CA GLU A 281 -6.18 3.04 0.22
C GLU A 281 -5.32 3.43 1.44
N THR A 282 -5.13 2.51 2.38
CA THR A 282 -4.30 2.72 3.58
C THR A 282 -2.86 2.24 3.37
N ALA A 283 -2.63 1.11 2.70
CA ALA A 283 -1.30 0.59 2.41
C ALA A 283 -0.58 1.36 1.29
N SER A 284 -1.33 2.06 0.42
CA SER A 284 -0.79 3.05 -0.52
C SER A 284 -0.43 4.40 0.13
N ARG A 285 -0.50 4.52 1.47
CA ARG A 285 0.00 5.67 2.24
C ARG A 285 1.25 5.21 2.98
N ASN A 286 2.39 5.81 2.67
CA ASN A 286 3.70 5.33 3.12
C ASN A 286 3.81 5.30 4.66
N PRO A 287 4.08 4.14 5.29
CA PRO A 287 4.46 4.09 6.69
C PRO A 287 5.90 4.60 6.83
N HIS A 288 6.09 5.69 7.59
CA HIS A 288 7.33 6.47 7.55
C HIS A 288 8.60 5.69 7.96
N ARG A 289 8.50 4.81 8.96
CA ARG A 289 9.51 3.77 9.20
C ARG A 289 9.18 2.58 8.30
N PRO A 290 10.03 2.22 7.31
CA PRO A 290 9.83 0.98 6.58
C PRO A 290 9.94 -0.18 7.58
N PRO A 291 8.95 -1.09 7.63
CA PRO A 291 9.15 -2.37 8.30
C PRO A 291 10.29 -3.12 7.61
N THR A 292 10.93 -4.05 8.33
CA THR A 292 11.96 -4.94 7.79
C THR A 292 11.48 -5.49 6.44
N THR A 293 12.12 -5.03 5.36
CA THR A 293 11.70 -5.35 4.00
C THR A 293 12.35 -6.66 3.62
N ILE A 294 11.53 -7.69 3.47
CA ILE A 294 11.96 -9.06 3.24
C ILE A 294 11.79 -9.33 1.76
N THR A 295 12.86 -9.67 1.04
CA THR A 295 12.72 -10.13 -0.36
C THR A 295 12.10 -11.52 -0.41
N CYS A 296 11.61 -11.93 -1.57
CA CYS A 296 11.15 -13.31 -1.76
C CYS A 296 12.24 -14.35 -1.41
N GLU A 297 13.52 -14.02 -1.64
CA GLU A 297 14.68 -14.89 -1.37
C GLU A 297 15.14 -14.90 0.10
N ASP A 298 14.87 -13.82 0.85
CA ASP A 298 15.30 -13.68 2.25
C ASP A 298 14.31 -14.30 3.25
N ILE A 299 13.19 -14.86 2.79
CA ILE A 299 12.02 -15.17 3.63
C ILE A 299 12.24 -16.22 4.74
N PHE A 300 13.33 -16.99 4.69
CA PHE A 300 13.76 -17.89 5.77
C PHE A 300 15.08 -17.48 6.44
N LYS A 301 15.70 -16.36 6.02
CA LYS A 301 16.94 -15.85 6.63
C LYS A 301 16.59 -15.14 7.93
N THR A 302 17.42 -15.33 8.95
CA THR A 302 17.16 -14.78 10.28
C THR A 302 17.59 -13.31 10.33
N PRO A 303 16.74 -12.35 10.77
CA PRO A 303 17.12 -10.95 10.94
C PRO A 303 18.28 -10.77 11.92
N PRO A 304 19.12 -9.71 11.79
CA PRO A 304 20.30 -9.50 12.65
C PRO A 304 20.00 -9.51 14.15
N ASP A 305 18.83 -8.99 14.53
CA ASP A 305 18.41 -8.82 15.92
C ASP A 305 17.87 -10.11 16.58
N ARG A 306 17.88 -11.25 15.87
CA ARG A 306 17.20 -12.49 16.30
C ARG A 306 18.15 -13.69 16.34
N HIS A 307 18.25 -14.33 17.51
CA HIS A 307 19.16 -15.47 17.75
C HIS A 307 18.54 -16.86 17.49
N GLN A 308 17.29 -16.95 17.04
CA GLN A 308 16.60 -18.22 16.78
C GLN A 308 16.28 -18.39 15.28
N PRO A 309 16.53 -19.57 14.70
CA PRO A 309 16.26 -19.82 13.28
C PRO A 309 14.77 -19.87 12.99
N ILE A 310 14.37 -19.40 11.80
CA ILE A 310 12.97 -19.37 11.37
C ILE A 310 12.59 -20.72 10.75
N ARG A 311 11.59 -21.40 11.33
CA ARG A 311 11.01 -22.63 10.78
C ARG A 311 9.72 -22.35 10.02
N THR A 312 8.78 -21.64 10.63
CA THR A 312 7.42 -21.41 10.12
C THR A 312 7.16 -19.93 9.83
N VAL A 313 6.89 -19.62 8.56
CA VAL A 313 6.50 -18.28 8.08
C VAL A 313 5.02 -18.25 7.71
N LEU A 314 4.27 -17.31 8.27
CA LEU A 314 2.87 -17.06 7.93
C LEU A 314 2.70 -15.73 7.18
N THR A 315 2.45 -15.81 5.88
CA THR A 315 2.33 -14.66 4.99
C THR A 315 0.88 -14.25 4.78
N LYS A 316 0.46 -13.14 5.39
CA LYS A 316 -0.87 -12.53 5.24
C LYS A 316 -0.92 -11.52 4.09
N GLY A 317 -2.10 -11.34 3.50
CA GLY A 317 -2.36 -10.29 2.49
C GLY A 317 -3.72 -10.45 1.82
N VAL A 318 -4.25 -9.38 1.21
CA VAL A 318 -5.57 -9.34 0.54
C VAL A 318 -5.65 -10.26 -0.70
N ALA A 319 -6.82 -10.36 -1.33
CA ALA A 319 -6.95 -10.99 -2.65
C ALA A 319 -6.11 -10.27 -3.72
N GLY A 320 -5.74 -10.98 -4.79
CA GLY A 320 -5.00 -10.42 -5.93
C GLY A 320 -3.57 -9.92 -5.68
N ILE A 321 -3.13 -9.85 -4.41
CA ILE A 321 -1.88 -9.18 -3.97
C ILE A 321 -0.58 -9.89 -4.39
N GLY A 322 -0.67 -11.07 -4.99
CA GLY A 322 0.48 -11.82 -5.51
C GLY A 322 1.01 -12.95 -4.64
N LYS A 323 0.40 -13.29 -3.48
CA LYS A 323 0.88 -14.36 -2.56
C LYS A 323 1.29 -15.66 -3.28
N THR A 324 0.40 -16.23 -4.09
CA THR A 324 0.65 -17.45 -4.88
C THR A 324 1.74 -17.24 -5.94
N VAL A 325 1.90 -16.03 -6.47
CA VAL A 325 2.95 -15.71 -7.46
C VAL A 325 4.32 -15.62 -6.78
N SER A 326 4.40 -15.14 -5.54
CA SER A 326 5.64 -15.22 -4.72
C SER A 326 6.07 -16.67 -4.50
N THR A 327 5.16 -17.56 -4.10
CA THR A 327 5.49 -18.96 -3.83
C THR A 327 5.86 -19.74 -5.10
N GLN A 328 5.22 -19.41 -6.24
CA GLN A 328 5.61 -19.91 -7.57
C GLN A 328 6.99 -19.40 -7.99
N LYS A 329 7.28 -18.10 -7.82
CA LYS A 329 8.59 -17.50 -8.17
C LYS A 329 9.73 -18.10 -7.34
N PHE A 330 9.57 -18.18 -6.02
CA PHE A 330 10.54 -18.84 -5.12
C PHE A 330 10.82 -20.30 -5.53
N SER A 331 9.77 -21.04 -5.89
CA SER A 331 9.89 -22.42 -6.37
C SER A 331 10.59 -22.50 -7.73
N LEU A 332 10.36 -21.53 -8.61
CA LEU A 332 11.02 -21.44 -9.92
C LEU A 332 12.50 -21.05 -9.78
N ASP A 333 12.86 -20.06 -8.96
CA ASP A 333 14.26 -19.64 -8.76
C ASP A 333 15.13 -20.73 -8.11
N TRP A 334 14.55 -21.50 -7.19
CA TRP A 334 15.19 -22.70 -6.66
C TRP A 334 15.41 -23.76 -7.75
N ALA A 335 14.43 -23.92 -8.65
CA ALA A 335 14.45 -24.92 -9.70
C ALA A 335 15.31 -24.54 -10.91
N GLU A 336 15.49 -23.25 -11.19
CA GLU A 336 16.40 -22.69 -12.20
C GLU A 336 17.84 -22.47 -11.65
N ASP A 337 18.15 -23.01 -10.46
CA ASP A 337 19.46 -22.92 -9.80
C ASP A 337 19.94 -21.49 -9.47
N LYS A 338 19.02 -20.52 -9.37
CA LYS A 338 19.31 -19.09 -9.13
C LYS A 338 19.46 -18.72 -7.65
N ALA A 339 18.57 -19.23 -6.80
CA ALA A 339 18.49 -18.87 -5.37
C ALA A 339 18.19 -20.09 -4.49
N ASN A 340 18.26 -19.95 -3.16
CA ASN A 340 17.79 -20.94 -2.18
C ASN A 340 18.44 -22.34 -2.28
N GLN A 341 19.71 -22.44 -2.70
CA GLN A 341 20.40 -23.72 -2.93
C GLN A 341 20.87 -24.44 -1.64
N ASP A 342 20.58 -23.90 -0.45
CA ASP A 342 20.64 -24.63 0.82
C ASP A 342 19.48 -25.64 0.97
N ILE A 343 18.39 -25.44 0.22
CA ILE A 343 17.18 -26.27 0.27
C ILE A 343 17.29 -27.45 -0.69
N HIS A 344 17.16 -28.66 -0.15
CA HIS A 344 17.26 -29.90 -0.89
C HIS A 344 16.01 -30.20 -1.72
N PHE A 345 14.83 -29.93 -1.16
CA PHE A 345 13.53 -30.19 -1.79
C PHE A 345 12.51 -29.12 -1.39
N ILE A 346 11.78 -28.60 -2.38
CA ILE A 346 10.57 -27.79 -2.16
C ILE A 346 9.36 -28.61 -2.59
N PHE A 347 8.38 -28.73 -1.70
CA PHE A 347 7.08 -29.35 -2.00
C PHE A 347 5.97 -28.29 -1.85
N PRO A 348 5.54 -27.66 -2.97
CA PRO A 348 4.40 -26.75 -2.97
C PRO A 348 3.08 -27.51 -2.99
N PHE A 349 2.23 -27.26 -1.99
CA PHE A 349 0.86 -27.73 -1.94
C PHE A 349 -0.09 -26.53 -1.81
N THR A 350 -1.25 -26.59 -2.46
CA THR A 350 -2.35 -25.69 -2.13
C THR A 350 -3.29 -26.37 -1.13
N PHE A 351 -3.91 -25.59 -0.23
CA PHE A 351 -5.02 -26.11 0.58
C PHE A 351 -6.20 -26.56 -0.31
N ARG A 352 -6.34 -26.02 -1.53
CA ARG A 352 -7.33 -26.45 -2.55
C ARG A 352 -7.18 -27.93 -2.92
N GLU A 353 -5.95 -28.40 -3.11
CA GLU A 353 -5.64 -29.80 -3.42
C GLU A 353 -5.80 -30.70 -2.19
N LEU A 354 -5.24 -30.29 -1.05
CA LEU A 354 -5.32 -31.02 0.22
C LEU A 354 -6.77 -31.24 0.67
N ASN A 355 -7.66 -30.27 0.41
CA ASN A 355 -9.11 -30.35 0.62
C ASN A 355 -9.79 -31.52 -0.11
N VAL A 356 -9.27 -31.98 -1.26
CA VAL A 356 -9.82 -33.12 -2.02
C VAL A 356 -9.55 -34.44 -1.30
N LEU A 357 -8.45 -34.51 -0.54
CA LEU A 357 -7.97 -35.72 0.11
C LEU A 357 -8.51 -35.93 1.54
N LYS A 358 -9.26 -34.97 2.09
CA LYS A 358 -9.70 -34.96 3.50
C LYS A 358 -10.46 -36.20 4.01
N GLN A 359 -11.04 -37.02 3.11
CA GLN A 359 -11.76 -38.26 3.47
C GLN A 359 -10.90 -39.53 3.34
N LYS A 360 -9.63 -39.39 2.97
CA LYS A 360 -8.65 -40.47 2.84
C LYS A 360 -7.62 -40.36 3.96
N LYS A 361 -7.03 -41.49 4.34
CA LYS A 361 -5.83 -41.51 5.18
C LYS A 361 -4.58 -41.59 4.31
N PHE A 362 -3.54 -40.91 4.77
CA PHE A 362 -2.20 -40.90 4.20
C PHE A 362 -1.20 -40.81 5.36
N SER A 363 -0.02 -41.40 5.20
CA SER A 363 1.18 -40.96 5.92
C SER A 363 1.78 -39.73 5.23
N LEU A 364 2.70 -39.02 5.90
CA LEU A 364 3.34 -37.84 5.29
C LEU A 364 4.15 -38.24 4.04
N VAL A 365 4.77 -39.41 4.03
CA VAL A 365 5.45 -39.97 2.85
C VAL A 365 4.47 -40.28 1.73
N GLU A 366 3.36 -40.96 2.03
CA GLU A 366 2.32 -41.28 1.02
C GLU A 366 1.69 -40.03 0.42
N LEU A 367 1.52 -38.96 1.21
CA LEU A 367 0.98 -37.69 0.75
C LEU A 367 1.93 -36.99 -0.24
N VAL A 368 3.23 -36.91 0.07
CA VAL A 368 4.25 -36.37 -0.86
C VAL A 368 4.32 -37.23 -2.13
N HIS A 369 4.34 -38.57 -1.99
CA HIS A 369 4.36 -39.53 -3.10
C HIS A 369 3.10 -39.49 -3.99
N HIS A 370 1.99 -38.92 -3.50
CA HIS A 370 0.75 -38.80 -4.27
C HIS A 370 0.78 -37.64 -5.27
N PHE A 371 1.37 -36.50 -4.88
CA PHE A 371 1.50 -35.31 -5.73
C PHE A 371 2.82 -35.27 -6.52
N PHE A 372 3.91 -35.79 -5.93
CA PHE A 372 5.25 -35.79 -6.51
C PHE A 372 5.70 -37.23 -6.75
N THR A 373 5.16 -37.88 -7.79
CA THR A 373 5.40 -39.30 -8.08
C THR A 373 6.86 -39.63 -8.36
N GLU A 374 7.68 -38.65 -8.71
CA GLU A 374 9.13 -38.75 -8.89
C GLU A 374 9.84 -39.09 -7.57
N THR A 375 9.30 -38.65 -6.43
CA THR A 375 9.83 -39.00 -5.09
C THR A 375 9.55 -40.46 -4.72
N LYS A 376 8.46 -41.02 -5.25
CA LYS A 376 8.11 -42.44 -5.13
C LYS A 376 9.01 -43.31 -6.01
N GLU A 377 9.24 -42.90 -7.27
CA GLU A 377 10.22 -43.54 -8.16
C GLU A 377 11.64 -43.53 -7.55
N ALA A 378 12.00 -42.45 -6.85
CA ALA A 378 13.29 -42.30 -6.20
C ALA A 378 13.52 -43.22 -4.98
N GLY A 379 12.45 -43.83 -4.44
CA GLY A 379 12.51 -44.55 -3.17
C GLY A 379 12.80 -43.65 -1.96
N ILE A 380 12.49 -42.34 -2.03
CA ILE A 380 12.76 -41.39 -0.94
C ILE A 380 11.60 -41.44 0.06
N TRP A 381 11.83 -42.02 1.24
CA TRP A 381 10.88 -42.07 2.36
C TRP A 381 11.43 -41.47 3.67
N ILE A 382 12.76 -41.30 3.79
CA ILE A 382 13.40 -40.62 4.92
C ILE A 382 13.64 -39.15 4.54
N PHE A 383 12.71 -38.27 4.87
CA PHE A 383 12.87 -36.81 4.70
C PHE A 383 13.67 -36.14 5.83
N LYS A 384 14.03 -36.88 6.90
CA LYS A 384 14.80 -36.37 8.05
C LYS A 384 16.25 -36.01 7.69
N ASP A 385 16.81 -36.64 6.66
CA ASP A 385 18.20 -36.48 6.22
C ASP A 385 18.45 -35.21 5.36
N PHE A 386 17.40 -34.41 5.08
CA PHE A 386 17.43 -33.36 4.05
C PHE A 386 16.78 -32.04 4.53
N GLN A 387 17.27 -30.90 4.03
CA GLN A 387 16.59 -29.61 4.26
C GLN A 387 15.38 -29.47 3.32
N VAL A 388 14.19 -29.77 3.83
CA VAL A 388 12.92 -29.69 3.08
C VAL A 388 12.19 -28.38 3.39
N VAL A 389 11.53 -27.80 2.37
CA VAL A 389 10.54 -26.73 2.50
C VAL A 389 9.16 -27.25 2.07
N PHE A 390 8.16 -27.07 2.92
CA PHE A 390 6.75 -27.23 2.56
C PHE A 390 6.13 -25.84 2.36
N ILE A 391 5.57 -25.59 1.17
CA ILE A 391 4.77 -24.39 0.93
C ILE A 391 3.30 -24.79 0.96
N LEU A 392 2.48 -24.10 1.76
CA LEU A 392 1.06 -24.37 1.96
C LEU A 392 0.25 -23.12 1.55
N ASP A 393 -0.13 -23.04 0.28
CA ASP A 393 -0.78 -21.85 -0.30
C ASP A 393 -2.31 -21.86 -0.07
N GLY A 394 -2.85 -20.73 0.41
CA GLY A 394 -4.29 -20.49 0.52
C GLY A 394 -4.97 -21.06 1.77
N LEU A 395 -4.43 -20.85 2.96
CA LEU A 395 -5.03 -21.25 4.26
C LEU A 395 -6.46 -20.74 4.44
N ASP A 396 -6.83 -19.59 3.87
CA ASP A 396 -8.20 -19.07 3.87
C ASP A 396 -9.22 -19.96 3.13
N GLU A 397 -8.75 -20.98 2.41
CA GLU A 397 -9.58 -22.00 1.75
C GLU A 397 -9.53 -23.37 2.47
N CYS A 398 -8.84 -23.49 3.61
CA CYS A 398 -8.79 -24.71 4.41
C CYS A 398 -10.19 -25.12 4.91
N ARG A 399 -10.57 -26.40 4.73
CA ARG A 399 -11.87 -26.97 5.13
C ARG A 399 -11.82 -28.00 6.25
N PRO A 400 -10.74 -28.79 6.43
CA PRO A 400 -10.64 -29.64 7.61
C PRO A 400 -10.51 -28.79 8.89
N PRO A 401 -11.08 -29.23 10.02
CA PRO A 401 -11.01 -28.49 11.27
C PRO A 401 -9.59 -28.57 11.85
N LEU A 402 -8.84 -27.46 11.78
CA LEU A 402 -7.52 -27.33 12.39
C LEU A 402 -7.62 -27.14 13.92
N ASP A 403 -8.22 -28.10 14.62
CA ASP A 403 -8.29 -28.12 16.08
C ASP A 403 -6.97 -28.56 16.70
N PHE A 404 -6.06 -27.60 16.83
CA PHE A 404 -4.83 -27.75 17.60
C PHE A 404 -5.10 -28.12 19.08
N ASN A 405 -6.29 -27.83 19.61
CA ASN A 405 -6.77 -28.24 20.93
C ASN A 405 -6.63 -29.75 21.17
N ASN A 406 -7.24 -30.54 20.28
CA ASN A 406 -7.50 -31.97 20.51
C ASN A 406 -6.80 -32.91 19.50
N THR A 407 -5.72 -32.46 18.86
CA THR A 407 -4.98 -33.26 17.87
C THR A 407 -4.25 -34.46 18.50
N GLN A 408 -4.35 -35.65 17.89
CA GLN A 408 -3.39 -36.75 18.14
C GLN A 408 -1.97 -36.27 17.82
N ILE A 409 -1.00 -36.54 18.70
CA ILE A 409 0.43 -36.28 18.44
C ILE A 409 0.97 -37.38 17.51
N LEU A 410 1.54 -36.97 16.38
CA LEU A 410 2.17 -37.85 15.38
C LEU A 410 3.66 -37.47 15.25
N THR A 411 4.57 -38.45 15.33
CA THR A 411 6.03 -38.24 15.20
C THR A 411 6.70 -39.15 14.17
N ASP A 412 6.01 -40.22 13.73
CA ASP A 412 6.42 -41.04 12.59
C ASP A 412 5.84 -40.47 11.29
N VAL A 413 6.66 -40.41 10.25
CA VAL A 413 6.26 -39.93 8.92
C VAL A 413 5.57 -40.99 8.08
N THR A 414 5.59 -42.26 8.52
CA THR A 414 4.96 -43.42 7.87
C THR A 414 3.62 -43.84 8.50
N GLU A 415 3.22 -43.28 9.64
CA GLU A 415 1.90 -43.56 10.24
C GLU A 415 0.79 -42.91 9.40
N SER A 416 -0.22 -43.70 9.00
CA SER A 416 -1.27 -43.25 8.07
C SER A 416 -2.49 -42.70 8.81
N THR A 417 -2.72 -41.40 8.70
CA THR A 417 -3.78 -40.66 9.41
C THR A 417 -4.49 -39.66 8.47
N SER A 418 -5.47 -38.91 8.96
CA SER A 418 -6.19 -37.92 8.13
C SER A 418 -5.34 -36.66 7.87
N VAL A 419 -5.60 -36.01 6.74
CA VAL A 419 -4.76 -34.90 6.21
C VAL A 419 -4.67 -33.71 7.17
N ASP A 420 -5.72 -33.47 7.97
CA ASP A 420 -5.74 -32.46 9.03
C ASP A 420 -4.79 -32.78 10.19
N VAL A 421 -4.77 -34.02 10.66
CA VAL A 421 -3.86 -34.49 11.71
C VAL A 421 -2.40 -34.44 11.21
N LEU A 422 -2.13 -34.77 9.93
CA LEU A 422 -0.82 -34.57 9.32
C LEU A 422 -0.42 -33.08 9.34
N LEU A 423 -1.27 -32.19 8.83
CA LEU A 423 -0.97 -30.75 8.72
C LEU A 423 -0.77 -30.11 10.09
N MET A 424 -1.62 -30.40 11.07
CA MET A 424 -1.48 -29.86 12.43
C MET A 424 -0.18 -30.31 13.11
N ASN A 425 0.25 -31.56 12.93
CA ASN A 425 1.51 -32.05 13.48
C ASN A 425 2.74 -31.54 12.72
N LEU A 426 2.65 -31.33 11.40
CA LEU A 426 3.70 -30.70 10.60
C LEU A 426 3.88 -29.23 10.99
N ILE A 427 2.79 -28.47 11.12
CA ILE A 427 2.79 -27.07 11.57
C ILE A 427 3.38 -26.95 12.98
N ARG A 428 2.98 -27.82 13.92
CA ARG A 428 3.56 -27.90 15.28
C ARG A 428 5.04 -28.30 15.34
N GLY A 429 5.57 -28.92 14.29
CA GLY A 429 6.93 -29.49 14.32
C GLY A 429 7.06 -30.86 14.99
N ASN A 430 5.93 -31.52 15.31
CA ASN A 430 5.93 -32.92 15.76
C ASN A 430 6.35 -33.85 14.60
N LEU A 431 5.88 -33.57 13.38
CA LEU A 431 6.34 -34.19 12.14
C LEU A 431 7.38 -33.29 11.47
N LEU A 432 8.50 -33.90 11.07
CA LEU A 432 9.67 -33.25 10.47
C LEU A 432 10.04 -31.90 11.15
N PRO A 433 10.63 -31.94 12.37
CA PRO A 433 11.04 -30.75 13.09
C PRO A 433 11.99 -29.86 12.27
N SER A 434 12.89 -30.45 11.48
CA SER A 434 13.86 -29.75 10.61
C SER A 434 13.28 -29.17 9.31
N ALA A 435 12.04 -29.50 8.95
CA ALA A 435 11.43 -28.97 7.73
C ALA A 435 10.93 -27.53 7.95
N ARG A 436 11.26 -26.65 7.01
CA ARG A 436 10.76 -25.27 6.95
C ARG A 436 9.36 -25.24 6.33
N LEU A 437 8.55 -24.27 6.73
CA LEU A 437 7.15 -24.10 6.34
C LEU A 437 6.88 -22.66 5.92
N TRP A 438 6.27 -22.48 4.74
CA TRP A 438 5.75 -21.20 4.29
C TRP A 438 4.25 -21.32 4.01
N ILE A 439 3.44 -20.60 4.77
CA ILE A 439 1.98 -20.68 4.73
C ILE A 439 1.43 -19.35 4.25
N THR A 440 0.57 -19.33 3.23
CA THR A 440 -0.04 -18.09 2.73
C THR A 440 -1.53 -18.00 3.12
N THR A 441 -2.02 -16.79 3.41
CA THR A 441 -3.39 -16.60 3.90
C THR A 441 -3.95 -15.20 3.65
N ARG A 442 -5.27 -15.02 3.76
CA ARG A 442 -5.89 -13.71 4.04
C ARG A 442 -5.79 -13.37 5.53
N PRO A 443 -5.71 -12.08 5.92
CA PRO A 443 -5.65 -11.69 7.33
C PRO A 443 -6.76 -12.30 8.20
N ALA A 444 -7.98 -12.41 7.66
CA ALA A 444 -9.15 -12.97 8.34
C ALA A 444 -9.06 -14.47 8.69
N ALA A 445 -8.11 -15.22 8.10
CA ALA A 445 -7.88 -16.64 8.38
C ALA A 445 -6.51 -16.92 9.01
N ALA A 446 -5.68 -15.90 9.24
CA ALA A 446 -4.37 -16.06 9.90
C ALA A 446 -4.51 -16.58 11.34
N ASN A 447 -5.64 -16.29 12.00
CA ASN A 447 -6.00 -16.78 13.33
C ASN A 447 -6.35 -18.28 13.40
N GLN A 448 -6.43 -19.01 12.28
CA GLN A 448 -6.60 -20.46 12.29
C GLN A 448 -5.34 -21.20 12.80
N ILE A 449 -4.17 -20.55 12.76
CA ILE A 449 -2.92 -21.09 13.28
C ILE A 449 -2.57 -20.37 14.59
N PRO A 450 -2.35 -21.10 15.71
CA PRO A 450 -1.90 -20.51 16.96
C PRO A 450 -0.56 -19.76 16.79
N ALA A 451 -0.44 -18.56 17.38
CA ALA A 451 0.76 -17.74 17.27
C ALA A 451 2.05 -18.46 17.72
N GLN A 452 1.95 -19.33 18.73
CA GLN A 452 3.03 -20.20 19.22
C GLN A 452 3.57 -21.22 18.20
N CYS A 453 2.90 -21.40 17.05
CA CYS A 453 3.32 -22.28 15.95
C CYS A 453 3.98 -21.51 14.79
N VAL A 454 4.15 -20.18 14.90
CA VAL A 454 4.61 -19.28 13.84
C VAL A 454 5.80 -18.46 14.34
N ASP A 455 6.98 -18.67 13.74
CA ASP A 455 8.17 -17.92 14.12
C ASP A 455 8.16 -16.50 13.55
N MET A 456 7.69 -16.35 12.30
CA MET A 456 7.62 -15.06 11.62
C MET A 456 6.28 -14.89 10.92
N VAL A 457 5.61 -13.77 11.17
CA VAL A 457 4.49 -13.29 10.34
C VAL A 457 5.06 -12.30 9.33
N THR A 458 4.69 -12.45 8.05
CA THR A 458 5.00 -11.46 7.01
C THR A 458 3.72 -10.99 6.33
N GLU A 459 3.76 -9.81 5.74
CA GLU A 459 2.61 -9.19 5.07
C GLU A 459 3.00 -8.71 3.67
N VAL A 460 2.34 -9.26 2.65
CA VAL A 460 2.48 -8.80 1.26
C VAL A 460 1.65 -7.53 1.08
N ARG A 461 2.33 -6.42 0.82
CA ARG A 461 1.75 -5.09 0.58
C ARG A 461 1.47 -4.82 -0.89
N GLY A 462 1.98 -5.63 -1.82
CA GLY A 462 1.80 -5.42 -3.26
C GLY A 462 2.87 -4.52 -3.87
N PHE A 463 2.48 -3.62 -4.78
CA PHE A 463 3.40 -2.75 -5.51
C PHE A 463 3.44 -1.31 -4.93
N LYS A 464 4.64 -0.86 -4.56
CA LYS A 464 4.99 0.57 -4.45
C LYS A 464 5.00 1.22 -5.83
N ASP A 465 4.97 2.54 -5.90
CA ASP A 465 4.88 3.28 -7.16
C ASP A 465 5.99 2.95 -8.19
N PRO A 466 7.27 2.73 -7.81
CA PRO A 466 8.28 2.23 -8.75
C PRO A 466 7.98 0.84 -9.32
N GLN A 467 7.45 -0.07 -8.50
CA GLN A 467 7.06 -1.43 -8.90
C GLN A 467 5.84 -1.40 -9.84
N LYS A 468 4.92 -0.44 -9.68
CA LYS A 468 3.83 -0.21 -10.64
C LYS A 468 4.39 0.13 -12.02
N GLU A 469 5.33 1.06 -12.10
CA GLU A 469 5.98 1.43 -13.37
C GLU A 469 6.79 0.26 -13.97
N GLU A 470 7.52 -0.48 -13.14
CA GLU A 470 8.29 -1.66 -13.54
C GLU A 470 7.40 -2.72 -14.20
N TYR A 471 6.24 -3.04 -13.62
CA TYR A 471 5.28 -3.98 -14.20
C TYR A 471 4.83 -3.55 -15.60
N PHE A 472 4.47 -2.26 -15.79
CA PHE A 472 4.03 -1.80 -17.11
C PHE A 472 5.19 -1.75 -18.13
N ARG A 473 6.41 -1.39 -17.70
CA ARG A 473 7.64 -1.47 -18.54
C ARG A 473 8.02 -2.91 -18.92
N LYS A 474 7.67 -3.90 -18.10
CA LYS A 474 7.83 -5.34 -18.42
C LYS A 474 6.72 -5.88 -19.31
N ARG A 475 5.49 -5.37 -19.18
CA ARG A 475 4.30 -5.88 -19.87
C ARG A 475 4.07 -5.29 -21.28
N PHE A 476 4.76 -4.20 -21.63
CA PHE A 476 4.67 -3.52 -22.92
C PHE A 476 6.06 -3.24 -23.51
N THR A 477 6.27 -3.57 -24.79
CA THR A 477 7.55 -3.40 -25.49
C THR A 477 7.71 -2.05 -26.20
N ASP A 478 6.63 -1.27 -26.31
CA ASP A 478 6.62 0.05 -26.96
C ASP A 478 6.74 1.14 -25.88
N GLU A 479 7.79 1.94 -25.96
CA GLU A 479 8.10 2.95 -24.94
C GLU A 479 7.13 4.15 -24.96
N GLU A 480 6.62 4.56 -26.12
CA GLU A 480 5.65 5.66 -26.23
C GLU A 480 4.31 5.26 -25.61
N GLN A 481 3.84 4.05 -25.92
CA GLN A 481 2.66 3.45 -25.31
C GLN A 481 2.86 3.27 -23.79
N THR A 482 4.02 2.76 -23.36
CA THR A 482 4.32 2.54 -21.94
C THR A 482 4.34 3.83 -21.13
N ASN A 483 5.01 4.87 -21.63
CA ASN A 483 5.04 6.18 -20.96
C ASN A 483 3.64 6.84 -20.96
N THR A 484 2.84 6.63 -22.01
CA THR A 484 1.42 7.06 -22.05
C THR A 484 0.57 6.33 -21.00
N ILE A 485 0.74 5.01 -20.85
CA ILE A 485 0.08 4.19 -19.83
C ILE A 485 0.43 4.68 -18.42
N ILE A 486 1.73 4.84 -18.12
CA ILE A 486 2.20 5.29 -16.80
C ILE A 486 1.66 6.69 -16.47
N SER A 487 1.69 7.62 -17.43
CA SER A 487 1.12 8.97 -17.29
C SER A 487 -0.40 8.95 -17.01
N HIS A 488 -1.14 8.14 -17.77
CA HIS A 488 -2.58 7.98 -17.58
C HIS A 488 -2.93 7.36 -16.22
N ILE A 489 -2.17 6.36 -15.76
CA ILE A 489 -2.39 5.72 -14.47
C ILE A 489 -2.14 6.72 -13.33
N LYS A 490 -1.04 7.47 -13.36
CA LYS A 490 -0.73 8.51 -12.35
C LYS A 490 -1.83 9.58 -12.30
N THR A 491 -2.23 10.12 -13.45
CA THR A 491 -3.32 11.12 -13.52
C THR A 491 -4.68 10.59 -13.07
N THR A 492 -4.92 9.28 -13.16
CA THR A 492 -6.18 8.63 -12.78
C THR A 492 -6.07 7.99 -11.40
N ARG A 493 -6.05 8.81 -10.34
CA ARG A 493 -5.77 8.39 -8.94
C ARG A 493 -6.56 7.15 -8.46
N SER A 494 -7.82 6.96 -8.89
CA SER A 494 -8.60 5.74 -8.62
C SER A 494 -7.97 4.45 -9.18
N VAL A 495 -7.34 4.52 -10.37
CA VAL A 495 -6.59 3.43 -10.98
C VAL A 495 -5.21 3.32 -10.32
N HIS A 496 -4.52 4.44 -10.06
CA HIS A 496 -3.21 4.45 -9.39
C HIS A 496 -3.20 3.76 -8.02
N ILE A 497 -4.25 3.99 -7.21
CA ILE A 497 -4.44 3.34 -5.92
C ILE A 497 -4.68 1.83 -6.12
N MET A 498 -5.58 1.45 -7.03
CA MET A 498 -5.92 0.04 -7.24
C MET A 498 -4.74 -0.78 -7.83
N CYS A 499 -3.89 -0.18 -8.66
CA CYS A 499 -2.64 -0.76 -9.16
C CYS A 499 -1.59 -1.03 -8.07
N HIS A 500 -1.84 -0.71 -6.80
CA HIS A 500 -1.09 -1.26 -5.67
C HIS A 500 -1.26 -2.80 -5.57
N ILE A 501 -2.38 -3.34 -6.05
CA ILE A 501 -2.60 -4.79 -6.19
C ILE A 501 -2.29 -5.24 -7.64
N PRO A 502 -1.37 -6.22 -7.85
CA PRO A 502 -0.96 -6.67 -9.19
C PRO A 502 -2.10 -7.09 -10.13
N VAL A 503 -3.18 -7.71 -9.64
CA VAL A 503 -4.32 -8.11 -10.50
C VAL A 503 -4.99 -6.91 -11.19
N PHE A 504 -4.95 -5.71 -10.59
CA PHE A 504 -5.49 -4.50 -11.21
C PHE A 504 -4.51 -3.91 -12.22
N CYS A 505 -3.20 -4.12 -12.07
CA CYS A 505 -2.24 -3.82 -13.13
C CYS A 505 -2.48 -4.69 -14.36
N TRP A 506 -2.75 -5.98 -14.18
CA TRP A 506 -3.13 -6.88 -15.27
C TRP A 506 -4.47 -6.51 -15.93
N ILE A 507 -5.52 -6.17 -15.16
CA ILE A 507 -6.79 -5.65 -15.69
C ILE A 507 -6.54 -4.37 -16.51
N THR A 508 -5.76 -3.43 -15.97
CA THR A 508 -5.45 -2.15 -16.61
C THR A 508 -4.65 -2.35 -17.90
N ALA A 509 -3.62 -3.20 -17.89
CA ALA A 509 -2.86 -3.57 -19.07
C ALA A 509 -3.78 -4.19 -20.14
N THR A 510 -4.61 -5.16 -19.77
CA THR A 510 -5.54 -5.85 -20.68
C THR A 510 -6.51 -4.87 -21.36
N VAL A 511 -7.04 -3.89 -20.63
CA VAL A 511 -7.96 -2.89 -21.19
C VAL A 511 -7.22 -1.91 -22.10
N VAL A 512 -6.10 -1.35 -21.65
CA VAL A 512 -5.40 -0.34 -22.44
C VAL A 512 -4.75 -0.95 -23.68
N GLU A 513 -4.36 -2.23 -23.65
CA GLU A 513 -3.86 -2.98 -24.82
C GLU A 513 -4.94 -3.13 -25.92
N ASP A 514 -6.22 -3.36 -25.57
CA ASP A 514 -7.32 -3.37 -26.56
C ASP A 514 -7.61 -1.94 -27.08
N VAL A 515 -7.66 -0.95 -26.19
CA VAL A 515 -7.96 0.44 -26.57
C VAL A 515 -6.89 1.02 -27.50
N LEU A 516 -5.60 0.77 -27.25
CA LEU A 516 -4.49 1.22 -28.11
C LEU A 516 -4.45 0.52 -29.47
N LYS A 517 -4.95 -0.72 -29.57
CA LYS A 517 -5.06 -1.46 -30.84
C LYS A 517 -6.23 -0.98 -31.70
N THR A 518 -7.34 -0.57 -31.09
CA THR A 518 -8.45 0.05 -31.82
C THR A 518 -8.09 1.46 -32.29
N THR A 519 -8.65 1.90 -33.42
CA THR A 519 -8.40 3.23 -33.99
C THR A 519 -8.89 4.38 -33.10
N ASP A 520 -9.63 4.10 -32.04
CA ASP A 520 -10.19 5.07 -31.09
C ASP A 520 -9.15 5.53 -30.04
N ARG A 521 -8.00 5.99 -30.52
CA ARG A 521 -6.86 6.53 -29.74
C ARG A 521 -7.20 7.76 -28.86
N ARG A 522 -8.47 8.16 -28.76
CA ARG A 522 -8.86 9.51 -28.32
C ARG A 522 -9.06 9.65 -26.81
N GLN A 523 -9.57 8.65 -26.09
CA GLN A 523 -9.75 8.72 -24.63
C GLN A 523 -9.55 7.36 -23.94
N LEU A 524 -8.56 7.31 -23.04
CA LEU A 524 -8.34 6.23 -22.06
C LEU A 524 -9.33 6.32 -20.89
N PRO A 525 -9.59 5.22 -20.13
CA PRO A 525 -10.69 5.17 -19.15
C PRO A 525 -10.51 6.11 -17.95
N LYS A 526 -11.46 7.02 -17.74
CA LYS A 526 -11.37 8.07 -16.69
C LYS A 526 -11.85 7.62 -15.31
N THR A 527 -12.73 6.62 -15.28
CA THR A 527 -13.38 6.12 -14.04
C THR A 527 -13.08 4.64 -13.84
N LEU A 528 -13.16 4.16 -12.59
CA LEU A 528 -12.92 2.75 -12.31
C LEU A 528 -14.05 1.89 -12.90
N THR A 529 -15.27 2.43 -12.96
CA THR A 529 -16.42 1.79 -13.60
C THR A 529 -16.22 1.65 -15.11
N GLU A 530 -15.73 2.69 -15.79
CA GLU A 530 -15.42 2.61 -17.23
C GLU A 530 -14.34 1.56 -17.52
N MET A 531 -13.27 1.52 -16.72
CA MET A 531 -12.22 0.50 -16.82
C MET A 531 -12.79 -0.93 -16.72
N TYR A 532 -13.70 -1.17 -15.77
CA TYR A 532 -14.34 -2.48 -15.59
C TYR A 532 -15.36 -2.82 -16.69
N ILE A 533 -16.06 -1.83 -17.25
CA ILE A 533 -16.92 -1.99 -18.42
C ILE A 533 -16.10 -2.41 -19.64
N ARG A 534 -15.02 -1.68 -19.95
CA ARG A 534 -14.14 -2.04 -21.07
C ARG A 534 -13.48 -3.40 -20.85
N PHE A 535 -13.08 -3.75 -19.62
CA PHE A 535 -12.57 -5.09 -19.30
C PHE A 535 -13.60 -6.20 -19.62
N LEU A 536 -14.86 -6.03 -19.22
CA LEU A 536 -15.91 -7.01 -19.51
C LEU A 536 -16.17 -7.16 -21.03
N VAL A 537 -16.11 -6.05 -21.78
CA VAL A 537 -16.20 -6.05 -23.25
C VAL A 537 -15.02 -6.81 -23.88
N VAL A 538 -13.79 -6.58 -23.42
CA VAL A 538 -12.60 -7.32 -23.91
C VAL A 538 -12.72 -8.81 -23.67
N GLN A 539 -13.15 -9.23 -22.47
CA GLN A 539 -13.34 -10.66 -22.19
C GLN A 539 -14.46 -11.29 -23.03
N ALA A 540 -15.53 -10.54 -23.33
CA ALA A 540 -16.58 -10.98 -24.26
C ALA A 540 -16.07 -11.14 -25.70
N LYS A 541 -15.29 -10.17 -26.23
CA LYS A 541 -14.60 -10.30 -27.53
C LYS A 541 -13.74 -11.57 -27.59
N LEU A 542 -12.84 -11.73 -26.61
CA LEU A 542 -11.88 -12.84 -26.56
C LEU A 542 -12.58 -14.22 -26.50
N LYS A 543 -13.68 -14.33 -25.73
CA LYS A 543 -14.51 -15.54 -25.69
C LYS A 543 -15.12 -15.83 -27.06
N ASN A 544 -15.79 -14.84 -27.69
CA ASN A 544 -16.50 -15.04 -28.95
C ASN A 544 -15.55 -15.45 -30.09
N VAL A 545 -14.33 -14.88 -30.12
CA VAL A 545 -13.32 -15.20 -31.14
C VAL A 545 -12.75 -16.61 -30.95
N LYS A 546 -12.41 -16.99 -29.71
CA LYS A 546 -11.77 -18.28 -29.45
C LYS A 546 -12.73 -19.48 -29.47
N TYR A 547 -13.97 -19.30 -29.02
CA TYR A 547 -14.92 -20.40 -28.80
C TYR A 547 -16.15 -20.37 -29.70
N ASP A 548 -16.63 -19.19 -30.11
CA ASP A 548 -17.80 -19.07 -31.00
C ASP A 548 -17.40 -18.93 -32.48
N GLY A 549 -16.10 -18.87 -32.80
CA GLY A 549 -15.56 -18.74 -34.16
C GLY A 549 -15.85 -17.39 -34.83
N ARG A 550 -16.16 -16.36 -34.05
CA ARG A 550 -16.59 -15.03 -34.54
C ARG A 550 -15.41 -14.09 -34.83
N SER A 551 -15.66 -13.05 -35.61
CA SER A 551 -14.67 -12.00 -35.91
C SER A 551 -14.44 -11.09 -34.69
N GLU A 552 -13.24 -10.52 -34.56
CA GLU A 552 -12.97 -9.41 -33.61
C GLU A 552 -13.76 -8.13 -33.95
N THR A 553 -14.38 -8.07 -35.15
CA THR A 553 -15.32 -7.00 -35.58
C THR A 553 -16.78 -7.25 -35.21
N ASP A 554 -17.15 -8.45 -34.75
CA ASP A 554 -18.54 -8.79 -34.43
C ASP A 554 -18.97 -8.18 -33.08
N SER A 555 -20.27 -8.00 -32.88
CA SER A 555 -20.79 -7.53 -31.60
C SER A 555 -20.38 -8.49 -30.46
N PRO A 556 -19.82 -8.00 -29.34
CA PRO A 556 -19.44 -8.85 -28.20
C PRO A 556 -20.65 -9.52 -27.54
N TRP A 557 -21.87 -9.00 -27.74
CA TRP A 557 -23.09 -9.42 -27.06
C TRP A 557 -23.93 -10.40 -27.89
N SER A 558 -23.39 -11.59 -28.14
CA SER A 558 -24.20 -12.72 -28.63
C SER A 558 -25.31 -13.08 -27.62
N PRO A 559 -26.44 -13.67 -28.05
CA PRO A 559 -27.51 -14.08 -27.12
C PRO A 559 -27.01 -14.99 -25.99
N GLU A 560 -26.05 -15.87 -26.29
CA GLU A 560 -25.43 -16.81 -25.38
C GLU A 560 -24.55 -16.07 -24.36
N THR A 561 -23.69 -15.16 -24.84
CA THR A 561 -22.81 -14.35 -23.99
C THR A 561 -23.61 -13.37 -23.13
N ARG A 562 -24.69 -12.75 -23.63
CA ARG A 562 -25.62 -11.92 -22.83
C ARG A 562 -26.22 -12.72 -21.68
N LYS A 563 -26.82 -13.87 -21.96
CA LYS A 563 -27.43 -14.76 -20.96
C LYS A 563 -26.41 -15.19 -19.89
N MET A 564 -25.17 -15.48 -20.30
CA MET A 564 -24.09 -15.84 -19.38
C MET A 564 -23.77 -14.70 -18.41
N ILE A 565 -23.60 -13.46 -18.89
CA ILE A 565 -23.34 -12.30 -18.02
C ILE A 565 -24.51 -12.00 -17.08
N GLU A 566 -25.76 -12.14 -17.56
CA GLU A 566 -26.97 -11.95 -16.74
C GLU A 566 -27.03 -12.97 -15.58
N SER A 567 -26.76 -14.25 -15.85
CA SER A 567 -26.70 -15.31 -14.83
C SER A 567 -25.50 -15.17 -13.88
N LEU A 568 -24.32 -14.79 -14.38
CA LEU A 568 -23.14 -14.52 -13.53
C LEU A 568 -23.39 -13.33 -12.60
N GLY A 569 -24.09 -12.29 -13.05
CA GLY A 569 -24.43 -11.15 -12.21
C GLY A 569 -25.48 -11.46 -11.13
N LYS A 570 -26.44 -12.35 -11.42
CA LYS A 570 -27.33 -12.92 -10.39
C LYS A 570 -26.49 -13.64 -9.32
N LEU A 571 -25.63 -14.57 -9.73
CA LEU A 571 -24.75 -15.33 -8.83
C LEU A 571 -23.87 -14.39 -7.99
N ALA A 572 -23.22 -13.42 -8.63
CA ALA A 572 -22.37 -12.45 -7.97
C ALA A 572 -23.09 -11.69 -6.86
N PHE A 573 -24.29 -11.16 -7.14
CA PHE A 573 -25.07 -10.38 -6.17
C PHE A 573 -25.62 -11.23 -5.02
N GLU A 574 -26.18 -12.41 -5.31
CA GLU A 574 -26.74 -13.29 -4.28
C GLU A 574 -25.65 -13.85 -3.36
N GLN A 575 -24.48 -14.20 -3.91
CA GLN A 575 -23.35 -14.71 -3.12
C GLN A 575 -22.58 -13.60 -2.39
N LEU A 576 -22.48 -12.40 -2.96
CA LEU A 576 -21.92 -11.21 -2.26
C LEU A 576 -22.75 -10.90 -0.99
N LYS A 577 -24.08 -11.01 -1.06
CA LYS A 577 -24.97 -10.86 0.10
C LYS A 577 -24.90 -12.02 1.11
N LYS A 578 -24.41 -13.20 0.69
CA LYS A 578 -24.10 -14.34 1.58
C LYS A 578 -22.68 -14.26 2.17
N GLY A 579 -21.81 -13.38 1.64
CA GLY A 579 -20.38 -13.31 2.00
C GLY A 579 -19.50 -14.37 1.31
N ASN A 580 -20.02 -15.05 0.29
CA ASN A 580 -19.36 -16.18 -0.38
C ASN A 580 -18.50 -15.72 -1.57
N LEU A 581 -17.28 -16.28 -1.66
CA LEU A 581 -16.28 -16.01 -2.71
C LEU A 581 -15.96 -17.23 -3.60
N ILE A 582 -16.42 -18.42 -3.21
CA ILE A 582 -16.24 -19.69 -3.92
C ILE A 582 -17.62 -20.33 -4.09
N PHE A 583 -17.92 -20.80 -5.29
CA PHE A 583 -19.23 -21.30 -5.70
C PHE A 583 -19.12 -22.76 -6.14
N TYR A 584 -20.18 -23.53 -5.89
CA TYR A 584 -20.30 -24.93 -6.27
C TYR A 584 -21.26 -25.08 -7.45
N GLU A 585 -21.24 -26.26 -8.07
CA GLU A 585 -22.18 -26.68 -9.11
C GLU A 585 -23.67 -26.43 -8.75
N SER A 586 -24.02 -26.54 -7.46
CA SER A 586 -25.34 -26.19 -6.92
C SER A 586 -25.68 -24.69 -6.99
N ASP A 587 -24.72 -23.80 -6.71
CA ASP A 587 -24.94 -22.34 -6.81
C ASP A 587 -25.06 -21.90 -8.28
N LEU A 588 -24.26 -22.51 -9.17
CA LEU A 588 -24.34 -22.26 -10.61
C LEU A 588 -25.72 -22.67 -11.15
N THR A 589 -26.18 -23.87 -10.81
CA THR A 589 -27.49 -24.38 -11.26
C THR A 589 -28.67 -23.62 -10.65
N GLU A 590 -28.60 -23.16 -9.40
CA GLU A 590 -29.56 -22.21 -8.80
C GLU A 590 -29.62 -20.86 -9.57
N CYS A 591 -28.51 -20.44 -10.19
CA CYS A 591 -28.43 -19.25 -11.04
C CYS A 591 -28.70 -19.51 -12.54
N GLY A 592 -29.05 -20.75 -12.92
CA GLY A 592 -29.31 -21.13 -14.31
C GLY A 592 -28.07 -21.14 -15.21
N ILE A 593 -26.88 -21.22 -14.61
CA ILE A 593 -25.58 -21.32 -15.29
C ILE A 593 -25.34 -22.77 -15.69
N ASP A 594 -25.09 -23.00 -16.98
CA ASP A 594 -24.51 -24.26 -17.45
C ASP A 594 -23.02 -24.34 -17.09
N ILE A 595 -22.61 -25.50 -16.61
CA ILE A 595 -21.27 -25.81 -16.11
C ILE A 595 -20.25 -25.75 -17.25
N SER A 596 -20.60 -26.25 -18.44
CA SER A 596 -19.68 -26.23 -19.60
C SER A 596 -19.44 -24.80 -20.09
N SER A 597 -20.48 -23.97 -20.08
CA SER A 597 -20.45 -22.55 -20.42
C SER A 597 -19.65 -21.72 -19.41
N ALA A 598 -19.76 -22.04 -18.12
CA ALA A 598 -19.01 -21.36 -17.05
C ALA A 598 -17.48 -21.51 -17.22
N SER A 599 -17.01 -22.71 -17.59
CA SER A 599 -15.58 -23.00 -17.78
C SER A 599 -14.94 -22.20 -18.93
N VAL A 600 -15.73 -21.64 -19.85
CA VAL A 600 -15.25 -20.85 -21.00
C VAL A 600 -14.81 -19.43 -20.59
N TYR A 601 -15.36 -18.88 -19.50
CA TYR A 601 -15.27 -17.45 -19.18
C TYR A 601 -14.11 -17.07 -18.23
N SER A 602 -12.99 -17.79 -18.30
CA SER A 602 -11.90 -17.75 -17.30
C SER A 602 -11.13 -16.42 -17.17
N GLY A 603 -11.41 -15.42 -18.01
CA GLY A 603 -10.95 -14.04 -17.81
C GLY A 603 -11.80 -13.21 -16.84
N VAL A 604 -12.94 -13.73 -16.38
CA VAL A 604 -13.86 -13.08 -15.41
C VAL A 604 -14.23 -14.05 -14.29
N PHE A 605 -14.55 -15.30 -14.67
CA PHE A 605 -15.07 -16.35 -13.80
C PHE A 605 -14.30 -17.65 -14.05
N THR A 606 -13.46 -18.03 -13.10
CA THR A 606 -12.52 -19.15 -13.24
C THR A 606 -13.09 -20.42 -12.61
N GLN A 607 -13.04 -21.53 -13.35
CA GLN A 607 -13.05 -22.86 -12.75
C GLN A 607 -11.74 -23.04 -11.97
N VAL A 608 -11.83 -23.39 -10.68
CA VAL A 608 -10.68 -23.42 -9.77
C VAL A 608 -9.81 -24.67 -9.97
N PHE A 609 -10.39 -25.75 -10.51
CA PHE A 609 -9.70 -27.01 -10.78
C PHE A 609 -9.46 -27.22 -12.27
N LYS A 610 -8.20 -27.48 -12.63
CA LYS A 610 -7.83 -28.11 -13.91
C LYS A 610 -7.74 -29.63 -13.69
N GLU A 611 -8.14 -30.41 -14.67
CA GLU A 611 -8.44 -31.83 -14.50
C GLU A 611 -7.20 -32.73 -14.66
N GLU A 612 -6.58 -33.12 -13.54
CA GLU A 612 -5.60 -34.22 -13.53
C GLU A 612 -5.92 -35.30 -12.47
N ARG A 613 -6.34 -36.47 -12.98
CA ARG A 613 -6.26 -37.81 -12.36
C ARG A 613 -6.87 -38.01 -10.94
N GLY A 614 -8.18 -37.85 -10.80
CA GLY A 614 -8.90 -38.38 -9.62
C GLY A 614 -10.41 -38.47 -9.81
N LEU A 615 -11.00 -39.65 -9.54
CA LEU A 615 -12.45 -39.87 -9.61
C LEU A 615 -13.18 -39.15 -8.46
N TYR A 616 -14.37 -38.61 -8.78
CA TYR A 616 -15.19 -37.66 -8.01
C TYR A 616 -14.60 -36.25 -7.85
N GLN A 617 -15.22 -35.28 -8.54
CA GLN A 617 -14.96 -33.84 -8.39
C GLN A 617 -16.27 -33.05 -8.48
N ASP A 618 -16.65 -32.34 -7.42
CA ASP A 618 -17.61 -31.22 -7.56
C ASP A 618 -16.88 -30.06 -8.24
N LYS A 619 -17.38 -29.58 -9.38
CA LYS A 619 -16.75 -28.43 -10.05
C LYS A 619 -16.99 -27.16 -9.23
N ARG A 620 -15.91 -26.43 -8.95
CA ARG A 620 -15.93 -25.18 -8.16
C ARG A 620 -15.39 -24.02 -8.96
N PHE A 621 -15.96 -22.86 -8.71
CA PHE A 621 -15.72 -21.64 -9.47
C PHE A 621 -15.53 -20.45 -8.53
N CYS A 622 -14.82 -19.41 -8.96
CA CYS A 622 -14.78 -18.11 -8.31
C CYS A 622 -14.70 -16.99 -9.35
N PHE A 623 -14.89 -15.75 -8.92
CA PHE A 623 -14.44 -14.60 -9.71
C PHE A 623 -12.94 -14.41 -9.54
N ILE A 624 -12.26 -13.92 -10.58
CA ILE A 624 -10.81 -13.66 -10.55
C ILE A 624 -10.38 -12.68 -9.44
N HIS A 625 -11.29 -11.81 -8.98
CA HIS A 625 -11.11 -10.92 -7.84
C HIS A 625 -12.47 -10.47 -7.27
N LEU A 626 -12.52 -10.08 -5.99
CA LEU A 626 -13.76 -9.62 -5.33
C LEU A 626 -14.35 -8.38 -6.02
N SER A 627 -13.51 -7.44 -6.45
CA SER A 627 -13.96 -6.27 -7.23
C SER A 627 -14.69 -6.62 -8.53
N VAL A 628 -14.37 -7.77 -9.16
CA VAL A 628 -15.08 -8.26 -10.35
C VAL A 628 -16.44 -8.84 -9.97
N GLN A 629 -16.54 -9.54 -8.83
CA GLN A 629 -17.82 -9.95 -8.26
C GLN A 629 -18.69 -8.73 -7.91
N GLU A 630 -18.15 -7.70 -7.24
CA GLU A 630 -18.85 -6.45 -6.94
C GLU A 630 -19.33 -5.72 -8.20
N PHE A 631 -18.49 -5.65 -9.25
CA PHE A 631 -18.85 -5.01 -10.51
C PHE A 631 -20.00 -5.72 -11.23
N VAL A 632 -19.90 -7.05 -11.43
CA VAL A 632 -20.94 -7.80 -12.15
C VAL A 632 -22.23 -7.91 -11.31
N ALA A 633 -22.13 -7.88 -9.97
CA ALA A 633 -23.28 -7.69 -9.08
C ALA A 633 -23.95 -6.32 -9.23
N ALA A 634 -23.16 -5.22 -9.28
CA ALA A 634 -23.68 -3.87 -9.49
C ALA A 634 -24.36 -3.74 -10.87
N LEU A 635 -23.74 -4.33 -11.91
CA LEU A 635 -24.30 -4.44 -13.25
C LEU A 635 -25.65 -5.15 -13.27
N HIS A 636 -25.78 -6.29 -12.58
CA HIS A 636 -27.06 -7.03 -12.48
C HIS A 636 -28.13 -6.24 -11.72
N VAL A 637 -27.77 -5.58 -10.62
CA VAL A 637 -28.70 -4.76 -9.82
C VAL A 637 -29.20 -3.56 -10.61
N HIS A 638 -28.29 -2.89 -11.34
CA HIS A 638 -28.62 -1.80 -12.27
C HIS A 638 -29.54 -2.28 -13.40
N GLN A 639 -29.11 -3.30 -14.15
CA GLN A 639 -29.85 -3.84 -15.30
C GLN A 639 -31.24 -4.36 -14.89
N THR A 640 -31.36 -4.99 -13.71
CA THR A 640 -32.65 -5.46 -13.17
C THR A 640 -33.57 -4.29 -12.85
N PHE A 641 -33.09 -3.27 -12.15
CA PHE A 641 -33.90 -2.08 -11.84
C PHE A 641 -34.33 -1.34 -13.12
N ILE A 642 -33.39 -1.09 -14.03
CA ILE A 642 -33.64 -0.44 -15.33
C ILE A 642 -34.65 -1.21 -16.17
N ASN A 643 -34.53 -2.53 -16.28
CA ASN A 643 -35.47 -3.35 -17.07
C ASN A 643 -36.84 -3.47 -16.38
N THR A 644 -36.89 -3.82 -15.09
CA THR A 644 -38.13 -4.28 -14.41
C THR A 644 -38.77 -3.26 -13.45
N GLY A 645 -38.03 -2.25 -12.99
CA GLY A 645 -38.43 -1.37 -11.89
C GLY A 645 -38.27 -1.98 -10.49
N VAL A 646 -37.73 -3.19 -10.36
CA VAL A 646 -37.52 -3.86 -9.07
C VAL A 646 -36.19 -3.43 -8.44
N ASN A 647 -36.27 -2.81 -7.28
CA ASN A 647 -35.10 -2.54 -6.44
C ASN A 647 -34.66 -3.83 -5.70
N LEU A 648 -33.52 -4.41 -6.06
CA LEU A 648 -32.97 -5.61 -5.40
C LEU A 648 -32.32 -5.32 -4.03
N LEU A 649 -32.10 -4.05 -3.69
CA LEU A 649 -31.49 -3.62 -2.43
C LEU A 649 -32.54 -3.44 -1.31
N SER A 650 -33.80 -3.16 -1.63
CA SER A 650 -34.84 -2.96 -0.60
C SER A 650 -35.22 -4.27 0.10
N LYS A 651 -35.40 -4.24 1.43
CA LYS A 651 -35.77 -5.42 2.24
C LYS A 651 -37.19 -5.96 1.98
N GLY A 652 -37.95 -5.33 1.09
CA GLY A 652 -39.22 -5.83 0.55
C GLY A 652 -39.30 -5.63 -0.95
N ARG A 653 -40.07 -6.48 -1.64
CA ARG A 653 -40.36 -6.37 -3.09
C ARG A 653 -41.40 -5.27 -3.36
N THR A 654 -40.99 -4.01 -3.28
CA THR A 654 -41.81 -2.88 -3.73
C THR A 654 -41.60 -2.63 -5.22
N THR A 655 -42.58 -3.00 -6.06
CA THR A 655 -42.62 -2.62 -7.47
C THR A 655 -43.03 -1.15 -7.61
N SER A 656 -42.06 -0.25 -7.55
CA SER A 656 -42.29 1.18 -7.83
C SER A 656 -42.60 1.37 -9.32
N GLN A 657 -43.69 2.07 -9.63
CA GLN A 657 -43.98 2.50 -10.99
C GLN A 657 -42.86 3.44 -11.48
N LYS A 658 -42.33 3.17 -12.68
CA LYS A 658 -41.19 3.92 -13.24
C LYS A 658 -41.54 5.39 -13.42
N SER A 659 -40.96 6.22 -12.57
CA SER A 659 -41.12 7.67 -12.53
C SER A 659 -39.80 8.26 -12.03
N GLY A 660 -39.43 9.47 -12.47
CA GLY A 660 -38.10 10.04 -12.19
C GLY A 660 -37.78 10.31 -10.70
N SER A 661 -38.74 10.11 -9.79
CA SER A 661 -38.51 10.04 -8.35
C SER A 661 -38.01 8.66 -7.90
N ALA A 662 -38.52 7.56 -8.48
CA ALA A 662 -38.11 6.19 -8.15
C ALA A 662 -36.63 5.95 -8.49
N ASP A 663 -36.18 6.37 -9.67
CA ASP A 663 -34.76 6.26 -10.08
C ASP A 663 -33.83 7.00 -9.12
N THR A 664 -34.25 8.19 -8.67
CA THR A 664 -33.50 8.97 -7.67
C THR A 664 -33.46 8.21 -6.33
N GLN A 665 -34.60 7.67 -5.88
CA GLN A 665 -34.69 6.91 -4.62
C GLN A 665 -33.87 5.61 -4.63
N PHE A 666 -33.72 4.96 -5.78
CA PHE A 666 -32.91 3.75 -5.96
C PHE A 666 -31.43 4.01 -5.62
N TYR A 667 -30.78 4.98 -6.28
CA TYR A 667 -29.38 5.30 -5.98
C TYR A 667 -29.20 5.89 -4.58
N GLN A 668 -30.15 6.70 -4.09
CA GLN A 668 -30.13 7.19 -2.70
C GLN A 668 -30.20 6.06 -1.67
N THR A 669 -30.97 5.00 -1.94
CA THR A 669 -31.01 3.78 -1.12
C THR A 669 -29.67 3.06 -1.10
N ALA A 670 -29.00 2.94 -2.25
CA ALA A 670 -27.67 2.33 -2.34
C ALA A 670 -26.61 3.10 -1.54
N VAL A 671 -26.60 4.44 -1.64
CA VAL A 671 -25.73 5.32 -0.83
C VAL A 671 -25.95 5.08 0.66
N ASP A 672 -27.21 4.97 1.10
CA ASP A 672 -27.52 4.73 2.51
C ASP A 672 -27.15 3.33 3.01
N GLN A 673 -27.23 2.29 2.16
CA GLN A 673 -26.77 0.95 2.53
C GLN A 673 -25.25 0.84 2.62
N ALA A 674 -24.50 1.50 1.72
CA ALA A 674 -23.05 1.55 1.83
C ALA A 674 -22.60 2.27 3.10
N LEU A 675 -23.22 3.42 3.44
CA LEU A 675 -22.95 4.13 4.68
C LEU A 675 -23.30 3.33 5.96
N GLN A 676 -24.29 2.43 5.88
CA GLN A 676 -24.66 1.52 6.98
C GLN A 676 -23.77 0.27 7.08
N SER A 677 -23.15 -0.20 6.00
CA SER A 677 -22.28 -1.39 5.96
C SER A 677 -21.00 -1.15 6.77
N PRO A 678 -20.80 -1.70 7.98
CA PRO A 678 -19.77 -1.25 8.93
C PRO A 678 -18.36 -1.31 8.34
N ASN A 679 -17.99 -2.45 7.76
CA ASN A 679 -16.66 -2.73 7.24
C ASN A 679 -16.41 -2.15 5.83
N GLY A 680 -17.44 -1.59 5.16
CA GLY A 680 -17.30 -1.02 3.82
C GLY A 680 -17.43 -2.01 2.66
N HIS A 681 -17.98 -3.20 2.86
CA HIS A 681 -18.12 -4.24 1.81
C HIS A 681 -19.13 -3.91 0.70
N LEU A 682 -19.72 -2.71 0.71
CA LEU A 682 -20.53 -2.15 -0.37
C LEU A 682 -19.94 -0.86 -0.95
N ASP A 683 -18.76 -0.43 -0.48
CA ASP A 683 -18.16 0.85 -0.87
C ASP A 683 -17.81 0.84 -2.38
N LEU A 684 -17.23 -0.26 -2.89
CA LEU A 684 -16.88 -0.40 -4.32
C LEU A 684 -18.06 -0.86 -5.19
N PHE A 685 -18.93 -1.75 -4.70
CA PHE A 685 -20.25 -2.00 -5.31
C PHE A 685 -21.03 -0.70 -5.58
N LEU A 686 -21.07 0.24 -4.63
CA LEU A 686 -21.75 1.52 -4.79
C LEU A 686 -21.09 2.38 -5.89
N ARG A 687 -19.76 2.46 -5.91
CA ARG A 687 -19.00 3.17 -6.95
C ARG A 687 -19.40 2.68 -8.35
N PHE A 688 -19.39 1.36 -8.56
CA PHE A 688 -19.79 0.76 -9.83
C PHE A 688 -21.27 1.04 -10.18
N LEU A 689 -22.18 0.89 -9.21
CA LEU A 689 -23.62 1.14 -9.42
C LEU A 689 -23.91 2.61 -9.80
N LEU A 690 -23.13 3.55 -9.26
CA LEU A 690 -23.23 4.97 -9.61
C LEU A 690 -22.59 5.28 -10.97
N GLY A 691 -21.42 4.73 -11.28
CA GLY A 691 -20.82 4.89 -12.61
C GLY A 691 -21.70 4.32 -13.73
N LEU A 692 -22.41 3.21 -13.49
CA LEU A 692 -23.38 2.63 -14.43
C LEU A 692 -24.62 3.53 -14.68
N SER A 693 -24.87 4.53 -13.84
CA SER A 693 -25.96 5.51 -14.04
C SER A 693 -25.66 6.55 -15.14
N LEU A 694 -24.38 6.69 -15.55
CA LEU A 694 -23.96 7.61 -16.61
C LEU A 694 -24.30 7.07 -18.01
N PRO A 695 -24.94 7.85 -18.90
CA PRO A 695 -25.21 7.43 -20.27
C PRO A 695 -23.97 7.04 -21.08
N THR A 696 -22.81 7.68 -20.82
CA THR A 696 -21.51 7.36 -21.43
C THR A 696 -21.01 5.96 -21.10
N ASN A 697 -21.28 5.47 -19.90
CA ASN A 697 -20.98 4.09 -19.49
C ASN A 697 -22.02 3.09 -20.02
N GLN A 698 -23.28 3.52 -20.24
CA GLN A 698 -24.32 2.66 -20.80
C GLN A 698 -24.14 2.41 -22.30
N SER A 699 -23.65 3.38 -23.07
CA SER A 699 -23.37 3.18 -24.51
C SER A 699 -22.19 2.23 -24.76
N LEU A 700 -21.19 2.17 -23.86
CA LEU A 700 -20.15 1.13 -23.88
C LEU A 700 -20.71 -0.29 -23.64
N LEU A 701 -21.92 -0.40 -23.08
CA LEU A 701 -22.66 -1.65 -22.88
C LEU A 701 -23.85 -1.81 -23.85
N GLN A 702 -23.89 -1.02 -24.93
CA GLN A 702 -24.94 -1.07 -25.94
C GLN A 702 -25.05 -2.49 -26.53
N GLY A 703 -26.21 -3.12 -26.36
CA GLY A 703 -26.46 -4.51 -26.76
C GLY A 703 -26.39 -5.54 -25.63
N LEU A 704 -25.76 -5.24 -24.49
CA LEU A 704 -25.97 -5.99 -23.24
C LEU A 704 -27.23 -5.46 -22.53
N MET A 705 -27.35 -4.14 -22.45
CA MET A 705 -28.53 -3.44 -21.93
C MET A 705 -29.15 -2.51 -22.97
N LYS A 706 -30.36 -2.04 -22.69
CA LYS A 706 -30.98 -0.94 -23.45
C LYS A 706 -30.47 0.38 -22.87
N GLU A 707 -29.96 1.26 -23.73
CA GLU A 707 -29.78 2.66 -23.37
C GLU A 707 -31.10 3.21 -22.83
N THR A 708 -31.03 3.77 -21.64
CA THR A 708 -32.20 4.27 -20.93
C THR A 708 -32.07 5.79 -20.79
N GLY A 709 -33.20 6.49 -20.76
CA GLY A 709 -33.26 7.92 -20.42
C GLY A 709 -32.91 8.21 -18.95
N SER A 710 -31.80 7.65 -18.45
CA SER A 710 -31.19 7.96 -17.16
C SER A 710 -30.82 9.44 -17.19
N SER A 711 -31.75 10.28 -16.71
CA SER A 711 -31.64 11.71 -16.93
C SER A 711 -30.42 12.26 -16.20
N SER A 712 -29.67 13.19 -16.80
CA SER A 712 -28.59 13.90 -16.11
C SER A 712 -29.08 14.50 -14.77
N LYS A 713 -30.34 14.93 -14.73
CA LYS A 713 -31.08 15.39 -13.54
C LYS A 713 -31.21 14.33 -12.42
N THR A 714 -31.20 13.03 -12.72
CA THR A 714 -31.17 11.94 -11.73
C THR A 714 -29.79 11.85 -11.08
N ASN A 715 -28.73 11.95 -11.89
CA ASN A 715 -27.35 11.83 -11.43
C ASN A 715 -26.94 13.08 -10.64
N GLN A 716 -27.32 14.27 -11.10
CA GLN A 716 -27.21 15.54 -10.37
C GLN A 716 -27.86 15.48 -8.98
N LYS A 717 -29.13 15.04 -8.88
CA LYS A 717 -29.81 14.84 -7.58
C LYS A 717 -29.12 13.82 -6.67
N THR A 718 -28.47 12.82 -7.26
CA THR A 718 -27.74 11.80 -6.52
C THR A 718 -26.42 12.36 -5.97
N ALA A 719 -25.70 13.14 -6.78
CA ALA A 719 -24.52 13.89 -6.33
C ALA A 719 -24.86 14.94 -5.26
N GLU A 720 -25.96 15.69 -5.41
CA GLU A 720 -26.50 16.57 -4.36
C GLU A 720 -26.82 15.81 -3.06
N TYR A 721 -27.40 14.62 -3.16
CA TYR A 721 -27.66 13.77 -2.00
C TYR A 721 -26.37 13.30 -1.32
N ILE A 722 -25.36 12.90 -2.09
CA ILE A 722 -24.04 12.54 -1.59
C ILE A 722 -23.40 13.73 -0.85
N LYS A 723 -23.37 14.92 -1.47
CA LYS A 723 -22.91 16.18 -0.83
C LYS A 723 -23.67 16.47 0.47
N LYS A 724 -24.99 16.24 0.50
CA LYS A 724 -25.84 16.36 1.69
C LYS A 724 -25.54 15.31 2.78
N LYS A 725 -25.05 14.12 2.44
CA LYS A 725 -24.54 13.12 3.40
C LYS A 725 -23.17 13.50 3.94
N MET A 726 -22.29 14.05 3.11
CA MET A 726 -20.95 14.52 3.48
C MET A 726 -20.98 15.74 4.41
N ASN A 727 -22.07 16.50 4.39
CA ASN A 727 -22.35 17.55 5.38
C ASN A 727 -22.79 17.02 6.76
N LYS A 728 -22.85 15.69 6.97
CA LYS A 728 -22.99 15.06 8.30
C LYS A 728 -21.62 14.63 8.84
N LYS A 729 -21.52 14.41 10.15
CA LYS A 729 -20.30 13.89 10.81
C LYS A 729 -20.05 12.42 10.42
N LEU A 730 -19.38 12.21 9.29
CA LEU A 730 -18.90 10.91 8.80
C LEU A 730 -17.45 10.64 9.29
N SER A 731 -17.02 9.39 9.22
CA SER A 731 -15.60 9.04 9.35
C SER A 731 -14.85 9.26 8.04
N VAL A 732 -13.54 9.50 8.13
CA VAL A 732 -12.68 9.88 6.98
C VAL A 732 -12.83 8.91 5.80
N GLY A 733 -12.75 7.60 6.03
CA GLY A 733 -12.92 6.59 4.97
C GLY A 733 -14.28 6.61 4.27
N ARG A 734 -15.36 7.02 4.96
CA ARG A 734 -16.68 7.22 4.32
C ARG A 734 -16.69 8.46 3.45
N SER A 735 -16.12 9.56 3.94
CA SER A 735 -15.98 10.78 3.12
C SER A 735 -15.15 10.51 1.87
N ILE A 736 -14.04 9.77 2.00
CA ILE A 736 -13.19 9.36 0.86
C ILE A 736 -13.97 8.49 -0.13
N ASN A 737 -14.69 7.44 0.33
CA ASN A 737 -15.53 6.65 -0.58
C ASN A 737 -16.60 7.52 -1.28
N LEU A 738 -17.25 8.45 -0.56
CA LEU A 738 -18.21 9.37 -1.17
C LEU A 738 -17.58 10.33 -2.19
N PHE A 739 -16.29 10.71 -2.07
CA PHE A 739 -15.57 11.39 -3.15
C PHE A 739 -15.31 10.50 -4.35
N HIS A 740 -14.93 9.24 -4.13
CA HIS A 740 -14.85 8.29 -5.24
C HIS A 740 -16.22 8.13 -5.92
N CYS A 741 -17.32 8.03 -5.17
CA CYS A 741 -18.68 8.02 -5.74
C CYS A 741 -19.03 9.28 -6.56
N LEU A 742 -18.59 10.49 -6.14
CA LEU A 742 -18.74 11.70 -6.95
C LEU A 742 -17.89 11.66 -8.23
N ASN A 743 -16.66 11.12 -8.14
CA ASN A 743 -15.77 10.95 -9.29
C ASN A 743 -16.32 9.92 -10.31
N GLU A 744 -16.92 8.81 -9.88
CA GLU A 744 -17.62 7.87 -10.78
C GLU A 744 -18.89 8.48 -11.41
N LEU A 745 -19.45 9.55 -10.84
CA LEU A 745 -20.55 10.36 -11.40
C LEU A 745 -20.06 11.56 -12.25
N GLU A 746 -18.74 11.69 -12.45
CA GLU A 746 -18.06 12.85 -13.07
C GLU A 746 -18.32 14.22 -12.39
N ASP A 747 -18.87 14.24 -11.17
CA ASP A 747 -19.15 15.47 -10.43
C ASP A 747 -17.91 15.99 -9.69
N ARG A 748 -17.17 16.88 -10.37
CA ARG A 748 -15.98 17.54 -9.83
C ARG A 748 -16.28 18.76 -8.97
N SER A 749 -17.54 19.17 -8.80
CA SER A 749 -17.87 20.53 -8.35
C SER A 749 -17.35 20.88 -6.94
N LEU A 750 -17.12 19.91 -6.06
CA LEU A 750 -16.47 20.12 -4.75
C LEU A 750 -14.96 20.27 -4.86
N VAL A 751 -14.31 19.55 -5.79
CA VAL A 751 -12.88 19.67 -6.08
C VAL A 751 -12.62 21.01 -6.74
N ASP A 752 -13.41 21.38 -7.76
CA ASP A 752 -13.28 22.65 -8.48
C ASP A 752 -13.47 23.84 -7.52
N GLN A 753 -14.45 23.78 -6.61
CA GLN A 753 -14.64 24.78 -5.55
C GLN A 753 -13.41 24.92 -4.65
N ILE A 754 -12.85 23.82 -4.11
CA ILE A 754 -11.68 23.92 -3.23
C ILE A 754 -10.43 24.32 -4.00
N GLN A 755 -10.25 23.90 -5.26
CA GLN A 755 -9.16 24.37 -6.10
C GLN A 755 -9.27 25.88 -6.38
N GLN A 756 -10.48 26.39 -6.60
CA GLN A 756 -10.70 27.84 -6.68
C GLN A 756 -10.38 28.53 -5.35
N TYR A 757 -10.93 28.08 -4.22
CA TYR A 757 -10.63 28.66 -2.89
C TYR A 757 -9.12 28.64 -2.54
N LEU A 758 -8.36 27.65 -3.02
CA LEU A 758 -6.91 27.58 -2.86
C LEU A 758 -6.12 28.44 -3.85
N THR A 759 -6.72 28.81 -5.00
CA THR A 759 -6.09 29.64 -6.04
C THR A 759 -6.32 31.13 -5.81
N ASP A 760 -7.55 31.50 -5.41
CA ASP A 760 -7.97 32.89 -5.23
C ASP A 760 -7.30 33.56 -3.99
N GLY A 761 -6.79 32.76 -3.04
CA GLY A 761 -5.96 33.20 -1.91
C GLY A 761 -6.71 33.93 -0.77
N ASP A 762 -7.79 34.65 -1.10
CA ASP A 762 -8.59 35.39 -0.13
C ASP A 762 -9.65 34.52 0.57
N LEU A 763 -9.27 34.00 1.74
CA LEU A 763 -9.95 34.21 3.03
C LEU A 763 -11.47 33.91 3.14
N ALA A 764 -11.94 33.06 4.06
CA ALA A 764 -11.25 32.30 5.11
C ALA A 764 -11.92 30.95 5.34
N THR A 765 -11.15 29.93 5.75
CA THR A 765 -11.67 28.56 5.87
C THR A 765 -12.64 28.36 7.04
N SER A 766 -12.91 29.41 7.83
CA SER A 766 -14.01 29.49 8.78
C SER A 766 -15.37 29.11 8.15
N ASP A 767 -15.54 29.33 6.85
CA ASP A 767 -16.84 29.28 6.19
C ASP A 767 -17.05 27.98 5.39
N LEU A 768 -16.01 27.15 5.25
CA LEU A 768 -16.10 25.85 4.59
C LEU A 768 -17.08 24.91 5.32
N SER A 769 -17.98 24.31 4.54
CA SER A 769 -18.92 23.27 4.96
C SER A 769 -18.21 21.93 5.25
N PRO A 770 -18.81 20.99 6.02
CA PRO A 770 -18.16 19.70 6.30
C PRO A 770 -17.87 18.86 5.04
N ALA A 771 -18.66 19.00 3.98
CA ALA A 771 -18.38 18.40 2.67
C ALA A 771 -17.14 19.02 2.00
N GLN A 772 -16.98 20.35 2.07
CA GLN A 772 -15.80 21.05 1.55
C GLN A 772 -14.53 20.79 2.40
N TRP A 773 -14.65 20.70 3.72
CA TRP A 773 -13.56 20.21 4.58
C TRP A 773 -13.16 18.78 4.23
N SER A 774 -14.15 17.91 4.02
CA SER A 774 -13.89 16.54 3.56
C SER A 774 -13.22 16.51 2.18
N ALA A 775 -13.54 17.46 1.27
CA ALA A 775 -12.91 17.58 -0.04
C ALA A 775 -11.43 17.99 0.08
N LEU A 776 -11.13 18.98 0.92
CA LEU A 776 -9.76 19.39 1.19
C LEU A 776 -8.94 18.24 1.81
N VAL A 777 -9.50 17.52 2.80
CA VAL A 777 -8.89 16.30 3.36
C VAL A 777 -8.66 15.23 2.28
N PHE A 778 -9.66 14.97 1.41
CA PHE A 778 -9.52 14.02 0.32
C PHE A 778 -8.40 14.41 -0.66
N MET A 779 -8.33 15.68 -1.08
CA MET A 779 -7.27 16.13 -2.00
C MET A 779 -5.88 16.05 -1.36
N LEU A 780 -5.72 16.45 -0.10
CA LEU A 780 -4.44 16.41 0.60
C LEU A 780 -3.97 14.95 0.81
N LEU A 781 -4.87 14.06 1.28
CA LEU A 781 -4.58 12.62 1.44
C LEU A 781 -4.47 11.84 0.11
N SER A 782 -4.70 12.49 -1.04
CA SER A 782 -4.67 11.87 -2.37
C SER A 782 -3.71 12.54 -3.35
N SER A 783 -2.91 13.51 -2.91
CA SER A 783 -1.89 14.12 -3.77
C SER A 783 -0.74 13.14 -4.03
N ASP A 784 -0.08 13.25 -5.19
CA ASP A 784 1.10 12.44 -5.52
C ASP A 784 2.40 12.96 -4.87
N LYS A 785 2.31 13.97 -3.99
CA LYS A 785 3.39 14.36 -3.09
C LYS A 785 3.21 13.60 -1.79
N ASP A 786 4.27 12.93 -1.33
CA ASP A 786 4.33 12.45 0.05
C ASP A 786 4.00 13.59 1.02
N LEU A 787 3.21 13.29 2.05
CA LEU A 787 2.76 14.25 3.06
C LEU A 787 3.87 14.56 4.08
N ASP A 788 5.08 14.80 3.60
CA ASP A 788 6.26 14.99 4.42
C ASP A 788 6.10 16.19 5.35
N GLU A 789 5.74 17.37 4.83
CA GLU A 789 5.38 18.54 5.63
C GLU A 789 3.94 19.02 5.35
N PHE A 790 3.08 18.89 6.37
CA PHE A 790 1.81 19.61 6.44
C PHE A 790 1.99 20.90 7.25
N ASP A 791 1.68 22.04 6.64
CA ASP A 791 1.69 23.35 7.29
C ASP A 791 0.27 23.93 7.27
N LEU A 792 -0.27 24.17 8.47
CA LEU A 792 -1.63 24.65 8.66
C LEU A 792 -1.82 26.08 8.16
N ASN A 793 -0.77 26.91 8.09
CA ASN A 793 -0.87 28.29 7.61
C ASN A 793 -1.38 28.35 6.17
N LYS A 794 -0.97 27.39 5.33
CA LYS A 794 -1.42 27.19 3.93
C LYS A 794 -2.94 26.93 3.82
N TYR A 795 -3.62 26.62 4.92
CA TYR A 795 -5.06 26.27 4.99
C TYR A 795 -5.83 27.05 6.08
N SER A 796 -5.25 28.18 6.52
CA SER A 796 -5.62 29.01 7.68
C SER A 796 -5.25 28.45 9.06
N ALA A 797 -4.43 29.20 9.79
CA ALA A 797 -4.02 28.92 11.17
C ALA A 797 -5.16 29.14 12.19
N THR A 798 -6.16 28.24 12.20
CA THR A 798 -7.26 28.27 13.17
C THR A 798 -7.52 26.90 13.78
N GLU A 799 -8.02 26.87 15.02
CA GLU A 799 -8.46 25.62 15.67
C GLU A 799 -9.52 24.89 14.83
N LYS A 800 -10.45 25.61 14.16
CA LYS A 800 -11.44 24.99 13.27
C LYS A 800 -10.77 24.27 12.10
N ALA A 801 -9.78 24.89 11.46
CA ALA A 801 -9.03 24.25 10.38
C ALA A 801 -8.26 23.02 10.89
N LEU A 802 -7.52 23.16 11.99
CA LEU A 802 -6.80 22.05 12.62
C LEU A 802 -7.72 20.86 12.91
N ARG A 803 -8.85 21.06 13.60
CA ARG A 803 -9.81 19.99 13.93
C ARG A 803 -10.32 19.21 12.72
N ASN A 804 -10.50 19.87 11.57
CA ASN A 804 -10.94 19.22 10.34
C ASN A 804 -9.78 18.58 9.56
N LEU A 805 -8.55 19.09 9.70
CA LEU A 805 -7.34 18.60 9.05
C LEU A 805 -6.50 17.64 9.91
N LEU A 806 -6.93 17.29 11.13
CA LEU A 806 -6.35 16.21 11.94
C LEU A 806 -6.10 14.89 11.18
N PRO A 807 -6.94 14.45 10.20
CA PRO A 807 -6.64 13.28 9.38
C PRO A 807 -5.38 13.45 8.52
N VAL A 808 -5.07 14.68 8.09
CA VAL A 808 -3.85 15.02 7.35
C VAL A 808 -2.66 15.07 8.32
N VAL A 809 -2.80 15.74 9.47
CA VAL A 809 -1.78 15.77 10.54
C VAL A 809 -1.35 14.36 10.96
N LYS A 810 -2.30 13.41 11.08
CA LYS A 810 -2.01 12.00 11.37
C LYS A 810 -1.24 11.29 10.25
N ALA A 811 -1.53 11.62 9.00
CA ALA A 811 -0.91 11.00 7.82
C ALA A 811 0.43 11.63 7.43
N SER A 812 0.76 12.81 7.99
CA SER A 812 1.99 13.55 7.70
C SER A 812 3.16 13.14 8.57
N ASN A 813 4.37 13.32 8.04
CA ASN A 813 5.62 13.07 8.78
C ASN A 813 5.93 14.23 9.74
N LYS A 814 5.71 15.46 9.28
CA LYS A 814 5.93 16.72 9.99
C LYS A 814 4.68 17.59 9.92
N ALA A 815 4.23 18.12 11.06
CA ALA A 815 3.11 19.04 11.16
C ALA A 815 3.54 20.38 11.76
N LEU A 816 3.40 21.46 10.99
CA LEU A 816 3.59 22.84 11.44
C LEU A 816 2.21 23.44 11.78
N LEU A 817 1.95 23.60 13.08
CA LEU A 817 0.67 24.08 13.63
C LEU A 817 0.78 25.41 14.44
N PRO A 818 1.66 26.38 14.11
CA PRO A 818 1.82 27.58 14.93
C PRO A 818 0.61 28.51 14.86
N GLY A 819 0.39 29.30 15.93
CA GLY A 819 -0.65 30.34 15.98
C GLY A 819 -2.11 29.88 15.98
N CYS A 820 -2.41 28.59 15.79
CA CYS A 820 -3.78 28.06 15.72
C CYS A 820 -4.55 28.05 17.05
N ASN A 821 -3.84 28.20 18.18
CA ASN A 821 -4.33 28.28 19.55
C ASN A 821 -5.30 27.13 19.93
N PRO A 822 -4.82 25.88 20.00
CA PRO A 822 -5.65 24.71 20.28
C PRO A 822 -6.20 24.73 21.70
N SER A 823 -7.52 24.51 21.86
CA SER A 823 -8.09 24.26 23.19
C SER A 823 -7.75 22.85 23.69
N GLU A 824 -8.04 22.58 24.95
CA GLU A 824 -7.89 21.26 25.59
C GLU A 824 -8.56 20.15 24.76
N ARG A 825 -9.77 20.39 24.22
CA ARG A 825 -10.48 19.48 23.30
C ARG A 825 -9.81 19.26 21.94
N THR A 826 -8.81 20.05 21.57
CA THR A 826 -7.95 19.81 20.40
C THR A 826 -6.66 19.11 20.81
N CYS A 827 -6.15 19.39 22.01
CA CYS A 827 -5.05 18.65 22.63
C CYS A 827 -5.44 17.17 22.85
N GLU A 828 -6.67 16.89 23.30
CA GLU A 828 -7.25 15.54 23.39
C GLU A 828 -7.20 14.81 22.04
N ALA A 829 -7.53 15.53 20.96
CA ALA A 829 -7.60 14.97 19.61
C ALA A 829 -6.22 14.79 18.97
N LEU A 830 -5.25 15.67 19.29
CA LEU A 830 -3.84 15.50 18.93
C LEU A 830 -3.19 14.35 19.72
N SER A 831 -3.48 14.24 21.01
CA SER A 831 -3.10 13.11 21.87
C SER A 831 -3.64 11.79 21.29
N SER A 832 -4.90 11.77 20.85
CA SER A 832 -5.51 10.63 20.13
C SER A 832 -4.83 10.30 18.78
N VAL A 833 -4.21 11.29 18.10
CA VAL A 833 -3.37 11.05 16.91
C VAL A 833 -2.02 10.44 17.31
N LEU A 834 -1.37 10.94 18.36
CA LEU A 834 -0.07 10.46 18.85
C LEU A 834 -0.12 8.99 19.31
N ARG A 835 -1.19 8.56 20.00
CA ARG A 835 -1.42 7.15 20.39
C ARG A 835 -1.76 6.21 19.23
N SER A 836 -1.90 6.72 18.01
CA SER A 836 -2.46 5.92 16.92
C SER A 836 -1.36 5.17 16.16
N GLN A 837 -1.39 3.83 16.19
CA GLN A 837 -0.45 2.96 15.44
C GLN A 837 -0.29 3.37 13.96
N SER A 838 -1.38 3.83 13.34
CA SER A 838 -1.46 4.31 11.96
C SER A 838 -1.16 5.82 11.80
N SER A 839 -0.48 6.45 12.75
CA SER A 839 0.12 7.78 12.61
C SER A 839 1.51 7.67 11.99
N SER A 840 1.85 8.62 11.10
CA SER A 840 3.21 8.79 10.54
C SER A 840 3.98 9.95 11.19
N LEU A 841 3.37 10.66 12.14
CA LEU A 841 3.90 11.90 12.69
C LEU A 841 5.17 11.69 13.55
N ILE A 842 6.30 12.16 13.03
CA ILE A 842 7.61 12.17 13.70
C ILE A 842 7.96 13.57 14.22
N GLN A 843 7.51 14.65 13.55
CA GLN A 843 7.80 16.03 13.96
C GLN A 843 6.54 16.87 14.17
N LEU A 844 6.40 17.51 15.32
CA LEU A 844 5.26 18.37 15.67
C LEU A 844 5.74 19.73 16.17
N ASP A 845 5.42 20.78 15.42
CA ASP A 845 5.70 22.17 15.79
C ASP A 845 4.41 22.85 16.22
N LEU A 846 4.28 23.06 17.54
CA LEU A 846 3.16 23.72 18.21
C LEU A 846 3.58 25.11 18.74
N SER A 847 4.68 25.68 18.26
CA SER A 847 5.20 26.98 18.73
C SER A 847 4.21 28.15 18.50
N ASN A 848 4.32 29.24 19.24
CA ASN A 848 3.44 30.42 19.18
C ASN A 848 1.94 30.13 19.47
N ASN A 849 1.64 29.16 20.34
CA ASN A 849 0.27 28.78 20.70
C ASN A 849 0.00 28.96 22.20
N GLN A 850 -1.16 29.48 22.60
CA GLN A 850 -1.57 29.61 24.02
C GLN A 850 -2.00 28.26 24.65
N LEU A 851 -1.11 27.25 24.59
CA LEU A 851 -1.34 25.87 24.99
C LEU A 851 -1.53 25.72 26.51
N LYS A 852 -0.68 26.40 27.30
CA LYS A 852 -0.64 26.33 28.77
C LYS A 852 -0.32 24.93 29.32
N ASP A 853 -0.15 24.85 30.64
CA ASP A 853 0.18 23.59 31.32
C ASP A 853 -0.90 22.51 31.14
N SER A 854 -2.19 22.88 31.08
CA SER A 854 -3.29 21.92 30.90
C SER A 854 -3.32 21.31 29.49
N GLY A 855 -3.08 22.12 28.45
CA GLY A 855 -2.97 21.64 27.08
C GLY A 855 -1.80 20.67 26.91
N LEU A 856 -0.64 20.98 27.49
CA LEU A 856 0.51 20.09 27.44
C LEU A 856 0.31 18.80 28.24
N LYS A 857 -0.33 18.86 29.41
CA LYS A 857 -0.66 17.67 30.20
C LYS A 857 -1.55 16.66 29.44
N ILE A 858 -2.47 17.15 28.60
CA ILE A 858 -3.29 16.27 27.75
C ILE A 858 -2.45 15.64 26.61
N LEU A 859 -1.43 16.36 26.12
CA LEU A 859 -0.49 15.85 25.12
C LEU A 859 0.52 14.85 25.72
N SER A 860 0.98 15.02 26.97
CA SER A 860 1.91 14.06 27.59
C SER A 860 1.34 12.65 27.64
N ASP A 861 0.05 12.50 27.95
CA ASP A 861 -0.64 11.20 27.95
C ASP A 861 -0.68 10.54 26.55
N GLY A 862 -0.35 11.26 25.48
CA GLY A 862 -0.22 10.76 24.12
C GLY A 862 1.25 10.51 23.70
N LEU A 863 2.19 11.22 24.33
CA LEU A 863 3.64 11.06 24.14
C LEU A 863 4.21 9.87 24.93
N THR A 864 3.57 9.47 26.04
CA THR A 864 3.92 8.26 26.82
C THR A 864 3.37 6.96 26.24
N ASP A 865 2.64 6.99 25.12
CA ASP A 865 2.01 5.80 24.55
C ASP A 865 3.01 4.95 23.74
N PRO A 866 3.05 3.61 23.89
CA PRO A 866 3.94 2.71 23.14
C PRO A 866 3.82 2.76 21.61
N HIS A 867 2.82 3.44 21.06
CA HIS A 867 2.64 3.65 19.62
C HIS A 867 3.06 5.05 19.15
N CYS A 868 3.52 5.92 20.06
CA CYS A 868 3.99 7.25 19.72
C CYS A 868 5.38 7.23 19.08
N LYS A 869 5.47 7.77 17.85
CA LYS A 869 6.70 7.82 17.02
C LYS A 869 7.30 9.22 16.96
N LEU A 870 6.90 10.11 17.86
CA LEU A 870 7.28 11.52 17.80
C LEU A 870 8.71 11.73 18.32
N GLU A 871 9.63 11.99 17.40
CA GLU A 871 11.04 12.25 17.68
C GLU A 871 11.31 13.74 17.93
N THR A 872 10.52 14.65 17.33
CA THR A 872 10.69 16.10 17.45
C THR A 872 9.42 16.78 17.95
N LEU A 873 9.51 17.47 19.09
CA LEU A 873 8.44 18.30 19.65
C LEU A 873 8.95 19.73 19.88
N ARG A 874 8.26 20.71 19.30
CA ARG A 874 8.55 22.13 19.53
C ARG A 874 7.34 22.84 20.13
N LEU A 875 7.62 23.54 21.22
CA LEU A 875 6.66 24.23 22.08
C LEU A 875 7.18 25.64 22.41
N SER A 876 7.89 26.27 21.47
CA SER A 876 8.49 27.59 21.69
C SER A 876 7.40 28.66 21.79
N ILE A 877 7.44 29.51 22.82
CA ILE A 877 6.40 30.53 23.06
C ILE A 877 5.01 29.87 23.22
N CYS A 878 4.88 28.90 24.14
CA CYS A 878 3.64 28.15 24.39
C CYS A 878 2.88 28.55 25.67
N ASN A 879 3.35 29.57 26.39
CA ASN A 879 2.85 30.00 27.69
C ASN A 879 2.85 28.85 28.74
N LEU A 880 3.92 28.08 28.76
CA LEU A 880 4.19 27.00 29.72
C LEU A 880 4.91 27.54 30.96
N SER A 881 4.66 26.92 32.13
CA SER A 881 5.32 27.22 33.40
C SER A 881 6.12 26.02 33.94
N ASP A 882 6.70 26.13 35.13
CA ASP A 882 7.32 25.00 35.85
C ASP A 882 6.39 23.79 36.02
N ARG A 883 5.07 24.01 36.11
CA ARG A 883 4.05 22.93 36.18
C ARG A 883 4.01 22.05 34.92
N SER A 884 4.38 22.60 33.77
CA SER A 884 4.52 21.83 32.53
C SER A 884 5.67 20.82 32.56
N CYS A 885 6.67 21.06 33.41
CA CYS A 885 7.85 20.20 33.50
C CYS A 885 7.57 18.85 34.17
N GLU A 886 6.56 18.72 35.04
CA GLU A 886 6.13 17.42 35.59
C GLU A 886 5.69 16.45 34.48
N ALA A 887 4.85 16.94 33.57
CA ALA A 887 4.34 16.18 32.44
C ALA A 887 5.45 15.79 31.45
N LEU A 888 6.38 16.72 31.16
CA LEU A 888 7.53 16.46 30.30
C LEU A 888 8.56 15.52 30.94
N SER A 889 8.80 15.63 32.25
CA SER A 889 9.70 14.75 33.00
C SER A 889 9.21 13.30 32.95
N SER A 890 7.89 13.10 33.12
CA SER A 890 7.24 11.79 32.90
C SER A 890 7.48 11.25 31.47
N VAL A 891 7.28 12.07 30.44
CA VAL A 891 7.56 11.70 29.03
C VAL A 891 9.03 11.36 28.79
N LEU A 892 9.96 12.14 29.33
CA LEU A 892 11.41 11.93 29.18
C LEU A 892 11.90 10.68 29.91
N SER A 893 11.25 10.30 31.01
CA SER A 893 11.58 9.12 31.80
C SER A 893 10.99 7.80 31.27
N SER A 894 10.10 7.84 30.27
CA SER A 894 9.28 6.70 29.86
C SER A 894 9.90 5.86 28.73
N GLN A 895 9.92 4.54 28.90
CA GLN A 895 10.48 3.57 27.94
C GLN A 895 9.86 3.63 26.54
N SER A 896 8.57 3.94 26.45
CA SER A 896 7.81 4.14 25.21
C SER A 896 8.18 5.42 24.45
N SER A 897 8.84 6.38 25.10
CA SER A 897 9.15 7.67 24.50
C SER A 897 10.12 7.52 23.33
N SER A 898 9.77 8.14 22.20
CA SER A 898 10.62 8.23 21.00
C SER A 898 11.33 9.59 20.90
N LEU A 899 11.21 10.47 21.90
CA LEU A 899 11.56 11.89 21.78
C LEU A 899 13.09 12.12 21.82
N ILE A 900 13.61 12.67 20.72
CA ILE A 900 15.03 12.97 20.48
C ILE A 900 15.30 14.48 20.55
N HIS A 901 14.34 15.32 20.13
CA HIS A 901 14.48 16.77 20.07
C HIS A 901 13.30 17.49 20.76
N LEU A 902 13.61 18.30 21.76
CA LEU A 902 12.64 19.07 22.54
C LEU A 902 13.01 20.56 22.58
N ASP A 903 12.17 21.41 21.98
CA ASP A 903 12.32 22.87 22.00
C ASP A 903 11.26 23.52 22.89
N LEU A 904 11.69 24.06 24.03
CA LEU A 904 10.85 24.73 25.04
C LEU A 904 11.15 26.23 25.13
N SER A 905 11.89 26.78 24.18
CA SER A 905 12.39 28.16 24.21
C SER A 905 11.29 29.19 24.48
N ASN A 906 11.62 30.28 25.17
CA ASN A 906 10.71 31.38 25.50
C ASN A 906 9.44 31.01 26.29
N ASN A 907 9.49 29.92 27.08
CA ASN A 907 8.53 29.65 28.15
C ASN A 907 9.14 29.96 29.51
N ASP A 908 8.38 30.54 30.44
CA ASP A 908 8.88 31.04 31.72
C ASP A 908 8.99 29.90 32.78
N LEU A 909 9.78 28.88 32.44
CA LEU A 909 9.93 27.62 33.20
C LEU A 909 10.71 27.77 34.51
N LYS A 910 11.71 28.67 34.54
CA LYS A 910 12.60 28.93 35.70
C LYS A 910 13.41 27.70 36.15
N ASP A 911 14.17 27.89 37.23
CA ASP A 911 14.96 26.84 37.87
C ASP A 911 14.11 25.70 38.45
N SER A 912 12.89 25.99 38.94
CA SER A 912 11.93 24.97 39.39
C SER A 912 11.54 24.02 38.25
N GLY A 913 11.24 24.55 37.07
CA GLY A 913 10.94 23.75 35.88
C GLY A 913 12.15 22.94 35.41
N LEU A 914 13.33 23.57 35.29
CA LEU A 914 14.54 22.86 34.88
C LEU A 914 14.93 21.75 35.86
N LYS A 915 14.76 21.94 37.16
CA LYS A 915 15.00 20.90 38.17
C LYS A 915 14.11 19.67 37.94
N ILE A 916 12.81 19.87 37.69
CA ILE A 916 11.87 18.78 37.41
C ILE A 916 12.21 18.07 36.09
N LEU A 917 12.62 18.80 35.04
CA LEU A 917 13.13 18.19 33.80
C LEU A 917 14.42 17.39 34.04
N SER A 918 15.31 17.87 34.90
CA SER A 918 16.59 17.23 35.24
C SER A 918 16.40 15.88 35.93
N ASP A 919 15.34 15.73 36.74
CA ASP A 919 14.97 14.42 37.31
C ASP A 919 14.54 13.41 36.23
N GLY A 920 13.87 13.85 35.16
CA GLY A 920 13.47 13.02 34.03
C GLY A 920 14.66 12.62 33.14
N LEU A 921 15.58 13.56 32.89
CA LEU A 921 16.84 13.32 32.17
C LEU A 921 17.78 12.34 32.90
N ARG A 922 17.58 12.13 34.21
CA ARG A 922 18.31 11.12 34.99
C ARG A 922 17.90 9.68 34.65
N SER A 923 16.76 9.47 33.98
CA SER A 923 16.31 8.12 33.60
C SER A 923 17.24 7.50 32.55
N PRO A 924 17.64 6.21 32.67
CA PRO A 924 18.38 5.50 31.63
C PRO A 924 17.57 5.34 30.33
N ASP A 925 16.23 5.44 30.42
CA ASP A 925 15.32 5.29 29.28
C ASP A 925 15.18 6.59 28.45
N CYS A 926 15.82 7.69 28.86
CA CYS A 926 15.75 8.99 28.20
C CYS A 926 16.65 9.05 26.95
N LYS A 927 16.07 9.28 25.77
CA LYS A 927 16.74 9.24 24.45
C LYS A 927 17.00 10.64 23.85
N LEU A 928 16.93 11.69 24.67
CA LEU A 928 16.91 13.08 24.21
C LEU A 928 18.31 13.56 23.79
N GLU A 929 18.53 13.74 22.48
CA GLU A 929 19.78 14.30 21.94
C GLU A 929 19.81 15.83 21.86
N THR A 930 18.65 16.50 21.82
CA THR A 930 18.58 17.97 21.78
C THR A 930 17.56 18.52 22.76
N LEU A 931 18.02 19.45 23.61
CA LEU A 931 17.19 20.23 24.53
C LEU A 931 17.44 21.71 24.33
N ARG A 932 16.37 22.48 24.06
CA ARG A 932 16.45 23.94 23.97
C ARG A 932 15.55 24.58 25.03
N LEU A 933 16.19 25.40 25.86
CA LEU A 933 15.64 26.11 27.01
C LEU A 933 15.98 27.60 26.89
N SER A 934 16.12 28.08 25.66
CA SER A 934 16.62 29.41 25.35
C SER A 934 15.59 30.47 25.75
N GLY A 935 15.95 31.41 26.63
CA GLY A 935 15.04 32.44 27.15
C GLY A 935 14.12 32.00 28.31
N CYS A 936 14.35 30.84 28.94
CA CYS A 936 13.43 30.21 29.90
C CYS A 936 13.50 30.68 31.37
N LEU A 937 14.16 31.80 31.66
CA LEU A 937 14.38 32.35 33.02
C LEU A 937 15.23 31.47 33.94
N ILE A 938 16.16 30.70 33.37
CA ILE A 938 17.05 29.81 34.12
C ILE A 938 18.23 30.59 34.71
N THR A 939 18.63 30.21 35.92
CA THR A 939 19.81 30.71 36.62
C THR A 939 20.84 29.58 36.86
N GLU A 940 21.87 29.87 37.64
CA GLU A 940 22.86 28.91 38.10
C GLU A 940 22.26 27.76 38.94
N GLU A 941 21.14 27.97 39.64
CA GLU A 941 20.49 26.92 40.46
C GLU A 941 19.89 25.80 39.59
N GLY A 942 19.19 26.17 38.52
CA GLY A 942 18.66 25.22 37.53
C GLY A 942 19.78 24.52 36.76
N CYS A 943 20.84 25.26 36.38
CA CYS A 943 21.99 24.68 35.71
C CYS A 943 22.75 23.69 36.62
N SER A 944 22.87 23.98 37.92
CA SER A 944 23.42 23.04 38.92
C SER A 944 22.61 21.74 39.01
N SER A 945 21.29 21.85 38.91
CA SER A 945 20.38 20.69 38.89
C SER A 945 20.58 19.84 37.64
N LEU A 946 20.78 20.48 36.47
CA LEU A 946 21.06 19.81 35.21
C LEU A 946 22.44 19.12 35.21
N VAL A 947 23.50 19.81 35.67
CA VAL A 947 24.85 19.23 35.88
C VAL A 947 24.78 17.93 36.68
N SER A 948 23.99 17.92 37.76
CA SER A 948 23.81 16.74 38.61
C SER A 948 23.15 15.57 37.86
N ALA A 949 22.17 15.85 36.99
CA ALA A 949 21.53 14.83 36.14
C ALA A 949 22.50 14.24 35.11
N LEU A 950 23.19 15.08 34.32
CA LEU A 950 24.12 14.64 33.27
C LEU A 950 25.33 13.88 33.82
N ARG A 951 25.71 14.12 35.09
CA ARG A 951 26.72 13.33 35.81
C ARG A 951 26.19 11.99 36.33
N SER A 952 24.90 11.90 36.65
CA SER A 952 24.28 10.70 37.22
C SER A 952 23.95 9.65 36.16
N ASN A 953 23.65 10.09 34.94
CA ASN A 953 23.49 9.27 33.75
C ASN A 953 24.15 10.00 32.57
N PRO A 954 25.19 9.44 31.90
CA PRO A 954 25.80 10.06 30.73
C PRO A 954 24.80 10.07 29.57
N SER A 955 24.07 11.17 29.45
CA SER A 955 22.95 11.34 28.52
C SER A 955 23.39 11.32 27.06
N TYR A 956 22.48 10.93 26.17
CA TYR A 956 22.62 11.14 24.73
C TYR A 956 22.59 12.62 24.28
N LEU A 957 22.51 13.57 25.22
CA LEU A 957 22.34 15.00 24.94
C LEU A 957 23.57 15.58 24.22
N ARG A 958 23.44 15.78 22.91
CA ARG A 958 24.45 16.39 22.04
C ARG A 958 24.31 17.89 21.93
N LEU A 959 23.09 18.44 21.94
CA LEU A 959 22.84 19.87 21.78
C LEU A 959 22.02 20.43 22.93
N LEU A 960 22.57 21.43 23.62
CA LEU A 960 21.93 22.14 24.72
C LEU A 960 21.93 23.64 24.46
N ASP A 961 20.74 24.23 24.26
CA ASP A 961 20.60 25.68 24.07
C ASP A 961 20.03 26.35 25.33
N LEU A 962 20.91 27.01 26.08
CA LEU A 962 20.63 27.80 27.29
C LEU A 962 20.82 29.31 27.04
N SER A 963 20.95 29.74 25.78
CA SER A 963 21.11 31.17 25.44
C SER A 963 19.94 32.02 25.96
N TYR A 964 20.19 33.30 26.22
CA TYR A 964 19.23 34.25 26.80
C TYR A 964 18.72 33.83 28.20
N ASN A 965 19.58 33.22 29.01
CA ASN A 965 19.38 32.95 30.43
C ASN A 965 20.55 33.52 31.27
N HIS A 966 20.65 33.17 32.55
CA HIS A 966 21.79 33.52 33.40
C HIS A 966 22.43 32.27 34.05
N PRO A 967 23.01 31.35 33.27
CA PRO A 967 23.35 30.00 33.72
C PRO A 967 24.56 29.90 34.68
N GLY A 968 25.23 31.01 34.99
CA GLY A 968 26.35 31.06 35.94
C GLY A 968 27.61 30.27 35.52
N ALA A 969 28.44 29.90 36.49
CA ALA A 969 29.57 29.01 36.32
C ALA A 969 29.13 27.57 36.07
N SER A 970 28.02 27.12 36.67
CA SER A 970 27.41 25.81 36.34
C SER A 970 27.01 25.70 34.87
N GLY A 971 26.71 26.82 34.20
CA GLY A 971 26.54 26.88 32.74
C GLY A 971 27.79 26.45 31.98
N GLN A 972 28.97 26.90 32.41
CA GLN A 972 30.25 26.54 31.80
C GLN A 972 30.64 25.09 32.11
N GLU A 973 30.24 24.57 33.27
CA GLU A 973 30.43 23.17 33.66
C GLU A 973 29.68 22.19 32.74
N LEU A 974 28.51 22.58 32.21
CA LEU A 974 27.77 21.78 31.22
C LEU A 974 28.53 21.60 29.90
N CYS A 975 29.37 22.58 29.49
CA CYS A 975 30.22 22.46 28.31
C CYS A 975 31.27 21.34 28.41
N ALA A 976 31.55 20.84 29.62
CA ALA A 976 32.45 19.70 29.85
C ALA A 976 31.73 18.36 30.04
N LEU A 977 30.38 18.33 29.92
CA LEU A 977 29.53 17.15 30.11
C LEU A 977 28.77 16.72 28.85
N VAL A 978 28.93 17.45 27.74
CA VAL A 978 28.34 17.19 26.41
C VAL A 978 29.44 16.82 25.42
N GLU A 979 29.18 15.90 24.49
CA GLU A 979 30.19 15.33 23.57
C GLU A 979 30.97 16.39 22.77
N ASP A 980 30.30 17.44 22.30
CA ASP A 980 30.91 18.62 21.66
C ASP A 980 30.55 19.90 22.43
N PRO A 981 31.55 20.59 23.05
CA PRO A 981 31.34 21.88 23.70
C PRO A 981 30.74 22.96 22.79
N GLN A 982 30.92 22.89 21.46
CA GLN A 982 30.34 23.83 20.51
C GLN A 982 28.82 23.67 20.35
N CYS A 983 28.27 22.53 20.75
CA CYS A 983 26.83 22.27 20.77
C CYS A 983 26.15 22.72 22.08
N VAL A 984 26.90 23.25 23.05
CA VAL A 984 26.34 23.93 24.25
C VAL A 984 26.35 25.45 24.04
N ARG A 985 25.16 26.05 23.94
CA ARG A 985 25.00 27.49 23.68
C ARG A 985 24.58 28.20 24.96
N LEU A 986 25.48 29.00 25.53
CA LEU A 986 25.23 29.80 26.73
C LEU A 986 24.94 31.28 26.42
N GLU A 987 25.57 31.82 25.37
CA GLU A 987 25.49 33.24 25.01
C GLU A 987 24.40 33.52 23.96
N PRO A 988 23.75 34.70 23.99
CA PRO A 988 23.95 35.81 24.92
C PRO A 988 23.41 35.51 26.33
N SER A 989 24.18 35.79 27.40
CA SER A 989 23.76 35.51 28.78
C SER A 989 23.60 36.77 29.65
N GLY A 990 23.19 36.58 30.91
CA GLY A 990 23.19 37.59 31.97
C GLY A 990 21.81 37.92 32.54
N VAL A 991 21.82 38.56 33.73
CA VAL A 991 20.63 38.93 34.53
C VAL A 991 19.56 39.68 33.72
N ARG A 992 19.94 40.46 32.69
CA ARG A 992 19.01 41.18 31.82
C ARG A 992 17.94 40.29 31.15
N TRP A 993 18.24 39.01 30.92
CA TRP A 993 17.32 38.08 30.28
C TRP A 993 16.32 37.42 31.23
N LEU A 994 16.49 37.61 32.55
CA LEU A 994 15.55 37.12 33.58
C LEU A 994 14.25 37.96 33.66
N ARG A 995 13.84 38.56 32.53
CA ARG A 995 12.55 39.23 32.33
C ARG A 995 11.55 38.24 31.72
N PRO A 996 10.35 38.04 32.28
CA PRO A 996 9.32 37.15 31.72
C PRO A 996 8.89 37.51 30.29
N GLY A 997 8.55 36.50 29.50
CA GLY A 997 8.05 36.65 28.13
C GLY A 997 9.01 37.34 27.14
N LEU A 998 8.49 37.73 25.96
CA LEU A 998 9.29 38.25 24.85
C LEU A 998 9.90 39.65 25.10
N ARG A 999 9.41 40.39 26.08
CA ARG A 999 9.93 41.72 26.46
C ARG A 999 11.38 41.68 26.98
N LYS A 1000 11.93 40.49 27.28
CA LYS A 1000 13.37 40.29 27.53
C LYS A 1000 14.25 40.68 26.34
N TYR A 1001 13.71 40.64 25.12
CA TYR A 1001 14.42 40.98 23.87
C TYR A 1001 14.24 42.44 23.43
N PHE A 1002 13.76 43.32 24.32
CA PHE A 1002 13.50 44.72 23.96
C PHE A 1002 14.76 45.40 23.39
N CYS A 1003 14.62 45.94 22.19
CA CYS A 1003 15.62 46.77 21.53
C CYS A 1003 15.07 48.18 21.37
N GLU A 1004 15.80 49.19 21.84
CA GLU A 1004 15.46 50.59 21.59
C GLU A 1004 15.60 50.88 20.09
N LEU A 1005 14.51 51.33 19.47
CA LEU A 1005 14.49 51.71 18.06
C LEU A 1005 14.58 53.23 17.94
N THR A 1006 15.35 53.68 16.94
CA THR A 1006 15.39 55.07 16.50
C THR A 1006 15.07 55.11 15.01
N LEU A 1007 14.18 56.03 14.64
CA LEU A 1007 13.76 56.24 13.26
C LEU A 1007 14.82 57.08 12.51
N ASP A 1008 15.14 56.74 11.26
CA ASP A 1008 16.22 57.38 10.52
C ASP A 1008 15.75 58.60 9.69
N PRO A 1009 16.07 59.85 10.10
CA PRO A 1009 15.71 61.07 9.36
C PRO A 1009 16.42 61.18 7.99
N ASN A 1010 17.38 60.30 7.70
CA ASN A 1010 18.04 60.20 6.40
C ASN A 1010 17.25 59.34 5.39
N THR A 1011 16.30 58.53 5.87
CA THR A 1011 15.38 57.71 5.05
C THR A 1011 14.01 58.37 4.84
N GLU A 1012 13.59 59.20 5.80
CA GLU A 1012 12.27 59.81 5.90
C GLU A 1012 11.76 60.50 4.61
N ASN A 1013 10.58 60.10 4.13
CA ASN A 1013 9.91 60.77 3.02
C ASN A 1013 9.45 62.19 3.40
N ARG A 1014 9.46 63.12 2.43
CA ARG A 1014 9.06 64.53 2.66
C ARG A 1014 7.60 64.75 3.07
N LYS A 1015 6.72 63.75 3.02
CA LYS A 1015 5.35 63.80 3.58
C LYS A 1015 5.23 63.26 5.00
N LEU A 1016 6.35 62.92 5.63
CA LEU A 1016 6.40 62.52 7.03
C LEU A 1016 7.10 63.61 7.85
N GLN A 1017 6.81 63.64 9.15
CA GLN A 1017 7.51 64.47 10.10
C GLN A 1017 7.84 63.70 11.39
N LEU A 1018 9.14 63.54 11.67
CA LEU A 1018 9.67 63.03 12.92
C LEU A 1018 9.51 64.02 14.08
N SER A 1019 9.21 63.46 15.25
CA SER A 1019 9.02 64.16 16.53
C SER A 1019 9.45 63.24 17.70
N GLU A 1020 9.33 63.73 18.94
CA GLU A 1020 9.63 62.96 20.16
C GLU A 1020 11.01 62.26 20.11
N ASN A 1021 12.06 63.03 19.82
CA ASN A 1021 13.45 62.55 19.65
C ASN A 1021 13.60 61.37 18.67
N ASN A 1022 12.87 61.43 17.54
CA ASN A 1022 12.80 60.39 16.51
C ASN A 1022 12.21 59.05 17.00
N LYS A 1023 11.38 59.06 18.06
CA LYS A 1023 10.52 57.91 18.42
C LYS A 1023 9.14 57.98 17.77
N LYS A 1024 8.66 59.15 17.35
CA LYS A 1024 7.33 59.33 16.74
C LYS A 1024 7.40 59.94 15.35
N VAL A 1025 6.53 59.48 14.46
CA VAL A 1025 6.37 59.97 13.08
C VAL A 1025 4.89 60.14 12.73
N GLU A 1026 4.55 61.23 12.04
CA GLU A 1026 3.19 61.54 11.58
C GLU A 1026 3.19 61.87 10.08
N HIS A 1027 2.10 61.59 9.36
CA HIS A 1027 1.95 62.03 7.97
C HIS A 1027 1.47 63.49 7.93
N VAL A 1028 2.20 64.33 7.22
CA VAL A 1028 1.91 65.75 6.97
C VAL A 1028 1.61 66.01 5.49
N ASP A 1029 0.67 66.92 5.22
CA ASP A 1029 0.27 67.25 3.84
C ASP A 1029 1.27 68.20 3.15
N GLU A 1030 2.03 68.98 3.92
CA GLU A 1030 3.08 69.88 3.42
C GLU A 1030 4.44 69.18 3.28
N LEU A 1031 5.09 69.38 2.12
CA LEU A 1031 6.38 68.77 1.83
C LEU A 1031 7.51 69.38 2.67
N GLN A 1032 8.05 68.60 3.59
CA GLN A 1032 9.13 69.00 4.49
C GLN A 1032 10.43 69.29 3.72
N PRO A 1033 11.18 70.34 4.08
CA PRO A 1033 12.33 70.86 3.32
C PRO A 1033 13.63 70.02 3.52
N TYR A 1034 13.51 68.69 3.63
CA TYR A 1034 14.64 67.82 3.96
C TYR A 1034 15.74 67.81 2.87
N PRO A 1035 17.03 67.78 3.26
CA PRO A 1035 18.15 67.64 2.32
C PRO A 1035 18.05 66.41 1.42
N VAL A 1036 18.61 66.53 0.21
CA VAL A 1036 18.77 65.40 -0.72
C VAL A 1036 19.77 64.42 -0.11
N HIS A 1037 19.35 63.18 0.10
CA HIS A 1037 20.17 62.11 0.68
C HIS A 1037 19.93 60.79 -0.07
N HIS A 1038 20.96 59.95 -0.19
CA HIS A 1038 20.92 58.74 -1.05
C HIS A 1038 20.09 57.58 -0.47
N ASP A 1039 19.79 57.63 0.84
CA ASP A 1039 18.91 56.67 1.52
C ASP A 1039 17.45 57.19 1.64
N ARG A 1040 17.15 58.42 1.18
CA ARG A 1040 15.81 59.02 1.36
C ARG A 1040 14.78 58.41 0.41
N LEU A 1041 13.68 57.91 0.97
CA LEU A 1041 12.55 57.36 0.22
C LEU A 1041 11.72 58.50 -0.37
N VAL A 1042 11.50 58.48 -1.69
CA VAL A 1042 10.89 59.62 -2.42
C VAL A 1042 9.44 59.35 -2.83
N ASP A 1043 9.14 58.13 -3.29
CA ASP A 1043 7.91 57.86 -4.05
C ASP A 1043 6.68 57.61 -3.15
N TYR A 1044 6.87 57.09 -1.93
CA TYR A 1044 5.79 56.85 -0.94
C TYR A 1044 6.14 57.42 0.45
N PRO A 1045 5.14 57.78 1.30
CA PRO A 1045 5.37 58.22 2.67
C PRO A 1045 5.82 57.06 3.57
N GLN A 1046 7.12 56.77 3.53
CA GLN A 1046 7.77 55.69 4.28
C GLN A 1046 9.09 56.15 4.92
N LEU A 1047 9.57 55.39 5.91
CA LEU A 1047 10.90 55.50 6.53
C LEU A 1047 11.35 54.15 7.12
N MET A 1048 12.63 54.06 7.50
CA MET A 1048 13.23 52.89 8.17
C MET A 1048 13.83 53.24 9.55
N SER A 1049 14.18 52.24 10.35
CA SER A 1049 15.05 52.39 11.52
C SER A 1049 16.50 52.67 11.12
N SER A 1050 17.24 53.41 11.95
CA SER A 1050 18.68 53.64 11.75
C SER A 1050 19.53 52.40 12.06
N THR A 1051 19.04 51.59 13.00
CA THR A 1051 19.72 50.39 13.51
C THR A 1051 19.18 49.14 12.84
N GLY A 1052 20.08 48.23 12.46
CA GLY A 1052 19.75 46.91 11.92
C GLY A 1052 19.53 45.89 13.04
N LEU A 1053 18.48 45.09 12.91
CA LEU A 1053 18.10 44.02 13.82
C LEU A 1053 19.00 42.80 13.62
N THR A 1054 19.55 42.27 14.71
CA THR A 1054 20.42 41.08 14.71
C THR A 1054 20.17 40.24 15.97
N GLY A 1055 20.32 38.92 15.87
CA GLY A 1055 19.97 38.00 16.96
C GLY A 1055 18.46 37.93 17.19
N ARG A 1056 18.01 38.21 18.42
CA ARG A 1056 16.59 38.30 18.78
C ARG A 1056 16.23 39.73 19.18
N CYS A 1057 15.19 40.28 18.57
CA CYS A 1057 14.75 41.65 18.77
C CYS A 1057 13.24 41.70 19.05
N TYR A 1058 12.81 42.57 19.96
CA TYR A 1058 11.41 42.85 20.28
C TYR A 1058 11.16 44.35 20.41
N TRP A 1059 10.05 44.84 19.87
CA TRP A 1059 9.60 46.22 20.07
C TRP A 1059 8.08 46.34 20.04
N GLU A 1060 7.56 47.39 20.67
CA GLU A 1060 6.14 47.78 20.63
C GLU A 1060 5.98 49.12 19.90
N VAL A 1061 4.90 49.26 19.13
CA VAL A 1061 4.50 50.53 18.50
C VAL A 1061 3.02 50.79 18.72
N ASP A 1062 2.72 52.01 19.17
CA ASP A 1062 1.38 52.59 19.11
C ASP A 1062 1.19 53.22 17.74
N TRP A 1063 0.04 52.95 17.10
CA TRP A 1063 -0.30 53.45 15.78
C TRP A 1063 -1.69 54.08 15.75
N SER A 1064 -1.89 55.04 14.83
CA SER A 1064 -3.19 55.62 14.53
C SER A 1064 -3.41 55.77 13.02
N GLY A 1065 -4.68 55.75 12.59
CA GLY A 1065 -5.09 55.92 11.20
C GLY A 1065 -4.98 54.64 10.37
N TYR A 1066 -4.17 54.69 9.32
CA TYR A 1066 -3.84 53.58 8.42
C TYR A 1066 -2.33 53.51 8.28
N VAL A 1067 -1.73 52.41 8.73
CA VAL A 1067 -0.26 52.23 8.78
C VAL A 1067 0.17 50.86 8.27
N GLU A 1068 1.44 50.77 7.90
CA GLU A 1068 2.16 49.57 7.50
C GLU A 1068 3.41 49.45 8.37
N ILE A 1069 3.52 48.37 9.14
CA ILE A 1069 4.65 48.09 10.03
C ILE A 1069 5.40 46.90 9.42
N SER A 1070 6.68 47.06 9.09
CA SER A 1070 7.43 46.04 8.35
C SER A 1070 8.80 45.72 8.95
N VAL A 1071 9.31 44.56 8.54
CA VAL A 1071 10.70 44.14 8.71
C VAL A 1071 11.24 43.86 7.31
N ALA A 1072 12.36 44.47 6.92
CA ALA A 1072 12.85 44.40 5.53
C ALA A 1072 14.35 44.65 5.43
N TYR A 1073 14.97 44.25 4.31
CA TYR A 1073 16.40 44.50 4.07
C TYR A 1073 16.70 45.96 3.65
N ARG A 1074 17.90 46.45 3.94
CA ARG A 1074 18.34 47.82 3.57
C ARG A 1074 18.58 48.00 2.06
N GLY A 1075 18.76 46.89 1.34
CA GLY A 1075 18.95 46.84 -0.11
C GLY A 1075 17.68 46.97 -0.96
N MET A 1076 16.49 47.13 -0.35
CA MET A 1076 15.25 47.35 -1.11
C MET A 1076 15.36 48.48 -2.13
N GLY A 1077 14.65 48.32 -3.25
CA GLY A 1077 14.51 49.36 -4.27
C GLY A 1077 14.01 50.68 -3.67
N ARG A 1078 14.51 51.81 -4.21
CA ARG A 1078 14.26 53.16 -3.67
C ARG A 1078 13.68 54.14 -4.69
N LYS A 1079 13.30 53.61 -5.87
CA LYS A 1079 12.76 54.33 -7.03
C LYS A 1079 11.92 53.35 -7.87
N GLY A 1080 10.62 53.58 -8.01
CA GLY A 1080 9.78 52.79 -8.93
C GLY A 1080 8.30 52.75 -8.60
N ASP A 1081 7.50 52.38 -9.60
CA ASP A 1081 6.02 52.31 -9.55
C ASP A 1081 5.50 51.05 -8.82
N ARG A 1082 6.12 50.70 -7.69
CA ARG A 1082 5.72 49.58 -6.81
C ARG A 1082 5.90 49.98 -5.35
N ARG A 1083 4.96 49.55 -4.49
CA ARG A 1083 5.03 49.78 -3.04
C ARG A 1083 6.17 48.96 -2.45
N ASP A 1084 7.28 49.61 -2.11
CA ASP A 1084 8.54 48.94 -1.75
C ASP A 1084 8.42 48.00 -0.54
N ALA A 1085 7.60 48.34 0.46
CA ALA A 1085 7.35 47.50 1.64
C ALA A 1085 6.41 46.29 1.41
N ARG A 1086 6.23 45.81 0.18
CA ARG A 1086 5.35 44.66 -0.18
C ARG A 1086 6.00 43.66 -1.17
N ASN A 1087 7.32 43.68 -1.27
CA ASN A 1087 8.10 42.79 -2.13
C ASN A 1087 8.50 41.48 -1.39
N ASP A 1088 9.33 40.67 -2.05
CA ASP A 1088 9.98 39.46 -1.53
C ASP A 1088 11.09 39.75 -0.49
N GLN A 1089 11.48 41.02 -0.35
CA GLN A 1089 12.54 41.51 0.54
C GLN A 1089 11.97 42.15 1.83
N SER A 1090 10.65 42.02 2.07
CA SER A 1090 9.93 42.63 3.19
C SER A 1090 8.81 41.73 3.76
N TRP A 1091 8.58 41.85 5.06
CA TRP A 1091 7.54 41.14 5.83
C TRP A 1091 6.72 42.17 6.61
N SER A 1092 5.47 42.37 6.22
CA SER A 1092 4.71 43.58 6.57
C SER A 1092 3.34 43.27 7.18
N LEU A 1093 2.96 44.06 8.18
CA LEU A 1093 1.65 44.06 8.82
C LEU A 1093 0.95 45.41 8.63
N VAL A 1094 -0.16 45.39 7.90
CA VAL A 1094 -0.96 46.56 7.58
C VAL A 1094 -2.13 46.67 8.56
N CYS A 1095 -2.25 47.81 9.24
CA CYS A 1095 -3.17 48.06 10.34
C CYS A 1095 -4.14 49.21 10.03
N HIS A 1096 -5.45 48.98 10.17
CA HIS A 1096 -6.49 49.97 9.90
C HIS A 1096 -7.79 49.65 10.66
N LYS A 1097 -8.31 50.58 11.47
CA LYS A 1097 -9.62 50.46 12.16
C LYS A 1097 -9.84 49.12 12.89
N GLY A 1098 -8.82 48.64 13.60
CA GLY A 1098 -8.84 47.35 14.30
C GLY A 1098 -8.82 46.09 13.40
N ARG A 1099 -8.52 46.23 12.10
CA ARG A 1099 -8.23 45.14 11.16
C ARG A 1099 -6.74 45.09 10.86
N TYR A 1100 -6.25 43.89 10.57
CA TYR A 1100 -4.83 43.59 10.34
C TYR A 1100 -4.69 42.74 9.07
N THR A 1101 -3.65 42.98 8.28
CA THR A 1101 -3.36 42.23 7.05
C THR A 1101 -1.87 41.97 6.93
N ALA A 1102 -1.47 40.70 6.86
CA ALA A 1102 -0.10 40.32 6.54
C ALA A 1102 0.18 40.50 5.03
N TRP A 1103 1.38 40.95 4.69
CA TRP A 1103 1.88 41.15 3.31
C TRP A 1103 3.31 40.64 3.16
N HIS A 1104 3.57 39.89 2.09
CA HIS A 1104 4.91 39.46 1.66
C HIS A 1104 4.88 39.01 0.19
N ASN A 1105 5.92 39.32 -0.58
CA ASN A 1105 6.09 38.90 -1.98
C ASN A 1105 4.84 39.16 -2.86
N GLY A 1106 4.30 40.38 -2.80
CA GLY A 1106 3.10 40.82 -3.51
C GLY A 1106 1.78 40.18 -3.04
N LYS A 1107 1.82 39.14 -2.20
CA LYS A 1107 0.65 38.44 -1.65
C LYS A 1107 0.23 39.05 -0.32
N HIS A 1108 -1.03 38.81 0.05
CA HIS A 1108 -1.59 39.30 1.29
C HIS A 1108 -2.56 38.32 1.94
N THR A 1109 -2.84 38.54 3.23
CA THR A 1109 -3.74 37.70 4.03
C THR A 1109 -4.35 38.56 5.14
N HIS A 1110 -5.65 38.86 5.09
CA HIS A 1110 -6.34 39.50 6.21
C HIS A 1110 -6.37 38.56 7.41
N LEU A 1111 -6.19 39.12 8.61
CA LEU A 1111 -6.10 38.34 9.84
C LEU A 1111 -7.44 38.43 10.59
N PRO A 1112 -7.95 37.31 11.13
CA PRO A 1112 -9.29 37.27 11.70
C PRO A 1112 -9.45 38.21 12.89
N GLN A 1113 -10.60 38.89 12.97
CA GLN A 1113 -10.94 39.68 14.16
C GLN A 1113 -11.22 38.71 15.33
N SER A 1114 -10.42 38.84 16.38
CA SER A 1114 -10.53 38.03 17.60
C SER A 1114 -11.91 38.22 18.25
N SER A 1115 -12.71 37.16 18.30
CA SER A 1115 -14.12 37.14 18.68
C SER A 1115 -14.42 37.40 20.17
N SER A 1116 -13.46 37.90 20.93
CA SER A 1116 -13.54 38.15 22.38
C SER A 1116 -14.29 39.43 22.78
N SER A 1117 -14.80 40.22 21.82
CA SER A 1117 -15.54 41.46 22.07
C SER A 1117 -17.04 41.31 21.74
N SER A 1118 -17.71 40.34 22.36
CA SER A 1118 -19.18 40.19 22.30
C SER A 1118 -19.88 41.20 23.23
N SER A 1119 -19.63 42.49 22.98
CA SER A 1119 -20.22 43.62 23.70
C SER A 1119 -20.62 44.71 22.69
N SER A 1120 -21.92 45.02 22.63
CA SER A 1120 -22.49 45.87 21.58
C SER A 1120 -22.24 47.36 21.80
N SER A 1121 -21.05 47.84 21.44
CA SER A 1121 -20.71 49.27 21.34
C SER A 1121 -19.79 49.49 20.14
N SER A 1122 -20.25 50.27 19.15
CA SER A 1122 -19.59 50.43 17.85
C SER A 1122 -18.48 51.49 17.85
N SER A 1123 -17.38 51.21 18.55
CA SER A 1123 -16.13 52.00 18.49
C SER A 1123 -15.05 51.23 17.73
N SER A 1124 -15.03 51.36 16.40
CA SER A 1124 -13.94 50.86 15.55
C SER A 1124 -12.68 51.69 15.79
N SER A 1125 -11.87 51.30 16.78
CA SER A 1125 -10.68 52.06 17.19
C SER A 1125 -9.78 52.37 15.99
N SER A 1126 -9.58 53.67 15.75
CA SER A 1126 -8.65 54.19 14.74
C SER A 1126 -7.19 54.07 15.18
N ALA A 1127 -6.93 53.65 16.43
CA ALA A 1127 -5.61 53.44 16.98
C ALA A 1127 -5.49 52.09 17.71
N GLY A 1128 -4.27 51.64 17.95
CA GLY A 1128 -3.97 50.45 18.74
C GLY A 1128 -2.48 50.22 18.91
N ARG A 1129 -2.11 49.12 19.58
CA ARG A 1129 -0.71 48.72 19.79
C ARG A 1129 -0.40 47.38 19.13
N VAL A 1130 0.71 47.34 18.41
CA VAL A 1130 1.30 46.13 17.82
C VAL A 1130 2.69 45.92 18.41
N SER A 1131 3.08 44.67 18.61
CA SER A 1131 4.47 44.32 18.87
C SER A 1131 5.00 43.36 17.81
N VAL A 1132 6.30 43.45 17.58
CA VAL A 1132 7.01 42.61 16.61
C VAL A 1132 8.14 41.90 17.37
N TYR A 1133 8.29 40.61 17.11
CA TYR A 1133 9.41 39.80 17.56
C TYR A 1133 10.11 39.24 16.32
N VAL A 1134 11.41 39.48 16.19
CA VAL A 1134 12.25 38.92 15.14
C VAL A 1134 13.26 37.97 15.78
N ASP A 1135 13.31 36.75 15.29
CA ASP A 1135 14.31 35.75 15.64
C ASP A 1135 15.15 35.46 14.40
N CYS A 1136 16.25 36.20 14.21
CA CYS A 1136 17.11 36.04 13.05
C CYS A 1136 17.74 34.63 12.97
N PRO A 1137 18.23 34.02 14.06
CA PRO A 1137 18.73 32.64 14.07
C PRO A 1137 17.66 31.58 13.72
N ALA A 1138 16.41 31.76 14.14
CA ALA A 1138 15.32 30.85 13.78
C ALA A 1138 14.65 31.19 12.43
N GLY A 1139 15.00 32.32 11.81
CA GLY A 1139 14.43 32.76 10.53
C GLY A 1139 12.96 33.17 10.61
N SER A 1140 12.53 33.88 11.67
CA SER A 1140 11.10 34.26 11.82
C SER A 1140 10.84 35.72 12.17
N VAL A 1141 9.71 36.24 11.67
CA VAL A 1141 9.11 37.53 12.05
C VAL A 1141 7.69 37.28 12.57
N SER A 1142 7.45 37.49 13.86
CA SER A 1142 6.16 37.30 14.52
C SER A 1142 5.54 38.62 14.92
N PHE A 1143 4.28 38.83 14.55
CA PHE A 1143 3.48 40.00 14.90
C PHE A 1143 2.43 39.66 15.95
N TYR A 1144 2.26 40.53 16.94
CA TYR A 1144 1.27 40.40 18.01
C TYR A 1144 0.48 41.71 18.18
N ARG A 1145 -0.75 41.61 18.66
CA ARG A 1145 -1.49 42.74 19.24
C ARG A 1145 -1.25 42.76 20.73
N VAL A 1146 -0.89 43.92 21.28
CA VAL A 1146 -0.76 44.11 22.72
C VAL A 1146 -2.11 44.52 23.29
N SER A 1147 -2.58 43.85 24.33
CA SER A 1147 -3.85 44.18 25.01
C SER A 1147 -3.78 43.80 26.48
N SER A 1148 -3.84 44.77 27.39
CA SER A 1148 -3.69 44.57 28.84
C SER A 1148 -2.48 43.68 29.18
N ASP A 1149 -1.33 44.06 28.63
CA ASP A 1149 -0.03 43.36 28.73
C ASP A 1149 0.03 41.92 28.21
N LYS A 1150 -1.03 41.45 27.54
CA LYS A 1150 -1.06 40.14 26.88
C LYS A 1150 -0.75 40.31 25.39
N LEU A 1151 0.13 39.44 24.89
CA LEU A 1151 0.46 39.34 23.48
C LEU A 1151 -0.50 38.36 22.80
N VAL A 1152 -1.37 38.87 21.94
CA VAL A 1152 -2.25 38.06 21.09
C VAL A 1152 -1.59 37.91 19.73
N HIS A 1153 -1.16 36.71 19.38
CA HIS A 1153 -0.53 36.40 18.09
C HIS A 1153 -1.44 36.81 16.92
N LEU A 1154 -0.85 37.42 15.89
CA LEU A 1154 -1.53 37.84 14.66
C LEU A 1154 -1.04 37.02 13.46
N HIS A 1155 0.27 36.95 13.27
CA HIS A 1155 0.89 36.24 12.15
C HIS A 1155 2.37 35.95 12.43
N THR A 1156 2.94 34.92 11.80
CA THR A 1156 4.39 34.70 11.74
C THR A 1156 4.81 34.37 10.32
N PHE A 1157 5.80 35.09 9.81
CA PHE A 1157 6.52 34.72 8.59
C PHE A 1157 7.74 33.88 8.97
N ASN A 1158 7.97 32.80 8.23
CA ASN A 1158 9.21 32.01 8.29
C ASN A 1158 10.00 32.24 7.00
N THR A 1159 11.31 32.43 7.12
CA THR A 1159 12.23 32.86 6.06
C THR A 1159 13.66 32.42 6.37
N THR A 1160 14.62 32.76 5.52
CA THR A 1160 16.06 32.69 5.84
C THR A 1160 16.65 34.07 5.61
N PHE A 1161 17.12 34.72 6.68
CA PHE A 1161 17.70 36.06 6.56
C PHE A 1161 19.11 35.99 5.98
N THR A 1162 19.33 36.67 4.86
CA THR A 1162 20.63 36.70 4.15
C THR A 1162 21.52 37.86 4.56
N GLU A 1163 20.94 38.95 5.07
CA GLU A 1163 21.63 40.13 5.60
C GLU A 1163 20.83 40.74 6.78
N PRO A 1164 21.35 41.74 7.51
CA PRO A 1164 20.61 42.39 8.59
C PRO A 1164 19.32 43.07 8.10
N VAL A 1165 18.22 42.84 8.81
CA VAL A 1165 16.91 43.45 8.54
C VAL A 1165 16.69 44.70 9.40
N PHE A 1166 15.83 45.59 8.94
CA PHE A 1166 15.53 46.89 9.54
C PHE A 1166 14.01 47.03 9.70
N CYS A 1167 13.57 47.79 10.69
CA CYS A 1167 12.16 48.12 10.85
C CYS A 1167 11.77 49.14 9.76
N GLY A 1168 10.62 48.96 9.11
CA GLY A 1168 10.06 49.93 8.18
C GLY A 1168 8.67 50.37 8.61
N PHE A 1169 8.31 51.61 8.28
CA PHE A 1169 7.00 52.17 8.57
C PHE A 1169 6.48 52.92 7.34
N GLY A 1170 5.23 52.64 6.95
CA GLY A 1170 4.49 53.36 5.91
C GLY A 1170 3.21 53.97 6.47
N LEU A 1171 2.97 55.25 6.17
CA LEU A 1171 1.85 56.02 6.72
C LEU A 1171 0.99 56.62 5.59
N TRP A 1172 -0.31 56.69 5.82
CA TRP A 1172 -1.27 57.39 4.95
C TRP A 1172 -1.76 58.70 5.61
N PRO A 1173 -2.38 59.64 4.88
CA PRO A 1173 -2.87 60.90 5.43
C PRO A 1173 -3.71 60.73 6.72
N GLY A 1174 -3.42 61.54 7.74
CA GLY A 1174 -4.07 61.47 9.05
C GLY A 1174 -3.68 60.26 9.91
N SER A 1175 -2.48 59.70 9.70
CA SER A 1175 -1.95 58.54 10.43
C SER A 1175 -0.65 58.89 11.17
N SER A 1176 -0.36 58.14 12.24
CA SER A 1176 0.88 58.28 13.03
C SER A 1176 1.36 56.95 13.59
N VAL A 1177 2.66 56.88 13.91
CA VAL A 1177 3.30 55.77 14.63
C VAL A 1177 4.22 56.34 15.70
N CYS A 1178 4.18 55.78 16.92
CA CYS A 1178 5.14 56.05 17.99
C CYS A 1178 5.75 54.74 18.49
N VAL A 1179 7.09 54.71 18.57
CA VAL A 1179 7.88 53.63 19.18
C VAL A 1179 7.75 53.71 20.69
N CYS A 1180 7.28 52.63 21.32
CA CYS A 1180 7.09 52.56 22.76
C CYS A 1180 8.37 52.10 23.48
N ASP A 1181 8.59 52.65 24.68
CA ASP A 1181 9.52 52.10 25.67
C ASP A 1181 8.82 51.01 26.52
N VAL A 1182 9.57 49.95 26.92
CA VAL A 1182 9.03 48.65 27.39
C VAL A 1182 9.78 48.04 28.59
#